data_AF-A0A5B9EF68-F1
#
_entry.id   AF-A0A5B9EF68-F1
#
_cell.length_a   1.000
_cell.length_b   1.000
_cell.length_c   1.000
_cell.angle_alpha   90.00
_cell.angle_beta   90.00
_cell.angle_gamma   90.00
#
_symmetry.space_group_name_H-M   'P 1'
#
loop_
_entity.id
_entity.type
_entity.pdbx_description
1 polymer ?
#
loop_
_entity_poly.entity_id
_entity_poly.type
_entity_poly.pdbx_seq_one_letter_code
_entity_poly.pdbx_strand_id
1 'polypeptide(L)'
;MRIARTAPYSVWIERSILLLALLYFSLHTLPHAWKQLNTDFPNYYLTAKLVGEHTDMARAQEWVWLQRQKDLHAIPNALIALVPITPFSTLILYPFTGLEPLAAKHVWIVCNLLLLIPIAWFLRRLTQLSYRRIALAFALSLPLHRNLLDGQFYILLLLLIVAALWSYVEGNDAAAGALVGLAAACKIFPAVLFIFFWKRRAWKALASGLLTSAVCVAFAVAVFGTQIHHVYLREVLPATLRGDALPPYATASGSITSLLHYLFLAEPEWNPHPWHASVTAYAVLLPLLQMLIMAPVVLLLASRRESREAVVLEWCALLTAALTVSTIPASYNFVLIVLPLCVLAARTLVQQRCRWLFVLLLAFAVIGAPFPSAGPGRGLSILFFMPRLPMMMAATMAIAFLLWREREPSSRRWTLENRAFAGLFLLSAGLTMMRTLKLETLTRTEMAYRLPADHAMSYLRSSPQSSDGKLRYIAMMPMGYRLVTEDGTTRTRDEAGIDDLSFAVNGNDVWVERAQARQSVIVRQSDVRPLVTGAHDPAFSTTSGAVYLRDHLGCGQLWLAGSSQPLTPDSLNIYEAAFHSRDLYAVSASLNGGAPALYLRSADSALKMLPVGEARYPAISPDGKWLAYSRFEDGFWNLWLRDLSSGATQRITELPCNQIQPSWEQDSRHIVYGSDCGRALWFTAVSRRQIVP
;
A
#
# COMPACT_ATOMS: atom_id res chain seq x y z
N MET A 1 12.02 -35.35 -17.90
CA MET A 1 10.87 -36.13 -17.34
C MET A 1 9.89 -36.58 -18.42
N ARG A 2 9.60 -37.89 -18.55
CA ARG A 2 8.40 -38.40 -19.27
C ARG A 2 7.34 -38.78 -18.24
N ILE A 3 6.17 -38.14 -18.28
CA ILE A 3 5.03 -38.48 -17.43
C ILE A 3 4.40 -39.76 -18.00
N ALA A 4 4.15 -40.77 -17.16
CA ALA A 4 3.49 -42.01 -17.58
C ALA A 4 2.11 -41.73 -18.22
N ARG A 5 1.73 -42.54 -19.22
CA ARG A 5 0.43 -42.41 -19.89
C ARG A 5 -0.69 -42.59 -18.86
N THR A 6 -1.60 -41.62 -18.78
CA THR A 6 -2.73 -41.61 -17.85
C THR A 6 -3.79 -42.63 -18.24
N ALA A 7 -4.31 -43.40 -17.29
CA ALA A 7 -5.43 -44.31 -17.52
C ALA A 7 -6.66 -43.56 -18.08
N PRO A 8 -7.44 -44.15 -19.00
CA PRO A 8 -8.56 -43.46 -19.67
C PRO A 8 -9.58 -42.84 -18.71
N TYR A 9 -9.90 -43.52 -17.60
CA TYR A 9 -10.84 -43.04 -16.59
C TYR A 9 -10.38 -41.74 -15.90
N SER A 10 -9.07 -41.60 -15.64
CA SER A 10 -8.52 -40.37 -15.04
C SER A 10 -8.64 -39.14 -15.94
N VAL A 11 -8.65 -39.35 -17.27
CA VAL A 11 -8.84 -38.28 -18.25
C VAL A 11 -10.27 -37.74 -18.20
N TRP A 12 -11.26 -38.61 -18.04
CA TRP A 12 -12.65 -38.20 -17.91
C TRP A 12 -12.89 -37.39 -16.64
N ILE A 13 -12.35 -37.83 -15.50
CA ILE A 13 -12.42 -37.06 -14.24
C ILE A 13 -11.78 -35.68 -14.39
N GLU A 14 -10.56 -35.60 -14.95
CA GLU A 14 -9.89 -34.32 -15.20
C GLU A 14 -10.72 -33.40 -16.11
N ARG A 15 -11.37 -33.93 -17.14
CA ARG A 15 -12.26 -33.16 -18.04
C ARG A 15 -13.53 -32.69 -17.34
N SER A 16 -14.17 -33.53 -16.54
CA SER A 16 -15.38 -33.17 -15.80
C SER A 16 -15.10 -32.08 -14.77
N ILE A 17 -13.99 -32.19 -14.02
CA ILE A 17 -13.58 -31.14 -13.07
C ILE A 17 -13.29 -29.84 -13.81
N LEU A 18 -12.57 -29.89 -14.95
CA LEU A 18 -12.28 -28.70 -15.74
C LEU A 18 -13.56 -28.05 -16.26
N LEU A 19 -14.51 -28.84 -16.76
CA LEU A 19 -15.80 -28.34 -17.23
C LEU A 19 -16.57 -27.66 -16.10
N LEU A 20 -16.65 -28.27 -14.91
CA LEU A 20 -17.32 -27.68 -13.74
C LEU A 20 -16.64 -26.39 -13.29
N ALA A 21 -15.31 -26.35 -13.26
CA ALA A 21 -14.55 -25.16 -12.89
C ALA A 21 -14.74 -24.02 -13.91
N LEU A 22 -14.75 -24.33 -15.21
CA LEU A 22 -15.03 -23.36 -16.27
C LEU A 22 -16.49 -22.87 -16.26
N LEU A 23 -17.44 -23.74 -15.88
CA LEU A 23 -18.84 -23.37 -15.70
C LEU A 23 -18.98 -22.42 -14.51
N TYR A 24 -18.36 -22.73 -13.37
CA TYR A 24 -18.31 -21.84 -12.22
C TYR A 24 -17.66 -20.49 -12.58
N PHE A 25 -16.54 -20.51 -13.30
CA PHE A 25 -15.90 -19.28 -13.76
C PHE A 25 -16.85 -18.43 -14.63
N SER A 26 -17.50 -19.04 -15.63
CA SER A 26 -18.38 -18.36 -16.57
C SER A 26 -19.69 -17.87 -15.96
N LEU A 27 -20.25 -18.60 -14.99
CA LEU A 27 -21.54 -18.27 -14.37
C LEU A 27 -21.42 -17.38 -13.13
N HIS A 28 -20.30 -17.47 -12.40
CA HIS A 28 -20.09 -16.74 -11.16
C HIS A 28 -18.99 -15.68 -11.28
N THR A 29 -17.75 -16.09 -11.51
CA THR A 29 -16.58 -15.18 -11.40
C THR A 29 -16.59 -14.09 -12.46
N LEU A 30 -16.75 -14.47 -13.73
CA LEU A 30 -16.67 -13.53 -14.85
C LEU A 30 -17.80 -12.49 -14.82
N PRO A 31 -19.08 -12.85 -14.60
CA PRO A 31 -20.15 -11.86 -14.48
C PRO A 31 -19.94 -10.84 -13.35
N HIS A 32 -19.44 -11.27 -12.19
CA HIS A 32 -19.12 -10.37 -11.08
C HIS A 32 -17.94 -9.45 -11.40
N ALA A 33 -16.87 -9.99 -12.00
CA ALA A 33 -15.72 -9.20 -12.44
C ALA A 33 -16.09 -8.18 -13.51
N TRP A 34 -17.02 -8.53 -14.41
CA TRP A 34 -17.43 -7.71 -15.55
C TRP A 34 -18.35 -6.55 -15.18
N LYS A 35 -19.18 -6.69 -14.13
CA LYS A 35 -20.21 -5.69 -13.81
C LYS A 35 -19.78 -4.62 -12.80
N GLN A 36 -18.70 -4.83 -12.07
CA GLN A 36 -18.34 -4.01 -10.91
C GLN A 36 -16.91 -3.52 -10.98
N LEU A 37 -16.69 -2.27 -10.54
CA LEU A 37 -15.37 -1.71 -10.29
C LEU A 37 -14.96 -2.04 -8.85
N ASN A 38 -14.49 -3.26 -8.64
CA ASN A 38 -14.04 -3.71 -7.32
C ASN A 38 -12.67 -3.14 -6.96
N THR A 39 -12.53 -2.73 -5.69
CA THR A 39 -11.30 -2.36 -4.97
C THR A 39 -10.21 -1.72 -5.82
N ASP A 40 -9.34 -2.51 -6.46
CA ASP A 40 -8.02 -2.08 -6.85
C ASP A 40 -7.89 -1.55 -8.28
N PHE A 41 -8.67 -2.08 -9.24
CA PHE A 41 -8.63 -1.58 -10.62
C PHE A 41 -8.82 -0.06 -10.73
N PRO A 42 -9.81 0.54 -10.03
CA PRO A 42 -10.00 1.99 -9.96
C PRO A 42 -8.76 2.77 -9.54
N ASN A 43 -7.97 2.25 -8.59
CA ASN A 43 -6.76 2.91 -8.09
C ASN A 43 -5.76 3.16 -9.23
N TYR A 44 -5.48 2.11 -10.02
CA TYR A 44 -4.56 2.18 -11.15
C TYR A 44 -5.11 3.06 -12.27
N TYR A 45 -6.39 2.87 -12.61
CA TYR A 45 -7.03 3.56 -13.71
C TYR A 45 -7.12 5.07 -13.46
N LEU A 46 -7.56 5.49 -12.27
CA LEU A 46 -7.65 6.91 -11.94
C LEU A 46 -6.28 7.57 -12.04
N THR A 47 -5.25 6.95 -11.45
CA THR A 47 -3.90 7.51 -11.47
C THR A 47 -3.35 7.64 -12.89
N ALA A 48 -3.61 6.66 -13.76
CA ALA A 48 -3.23 6.74 -15.17
C ALA A 48 -4.02 7.82 -15.93
N LYS A 49 -5.31 7.98 -15.60
CA LYS A 49 -6.18 9.00 -16.19
C LYS A 49 -5.75 10.41 -15.82
N LEU A 50 -5.48 10.66 -14.55
CA LEU A 50 -4.99 11.96 -14.04
C LEU A 50 -3.70 12.40 -14.76
N VAL A 51 -2.78 11.46 -15.02
CA VAL A 51 -1.59 11.75 -15.84
C VAL A 51 -1.94 12.09 -17.28
N GLY A 52 -2.84 11.35 -17.91
CA GLY A 52 -3.31 11.64 -19.27
C GLY A 52 -3.98 13.03 -19.37
N GLU A 53 -4.57 13.49 -18.27
CA GLU A 53 -5.18 14.82 -18.11
C GLU A 53 -4.18 15.89 -17.69
N HIS A 54 -2.89 15.55 -17.53
CA HIS A 54 -1.82 16.46 -17.11
C HIS A 54 -2.05 17.06 -15.70
N THR A 55 -2.71 16.32 -14.82
CA THR A 55 -2.88 16.68 -13.41
C THR A 55 -1.54 16.57 -12.67
N ASP A 56 -1.24 17.52 -11.79
CA ASP A 56 -0.10 17.43 -10.88
C ASP A 56 -0.25 16.22 -9.93
N MET A 57 0.71 15.29 -10.00
CA MET A 57 0.69 14.03 -9.28
C MET A 57 1.43 14.07 -7.93
N ALA A 58 1.91 15.23 -7.49
CA ALA A 58 2.68 15.37 -6.24
C ALA A 58 1.93 14.84 -5.01
N ARG A 59 0.60 14.94 -4.99
CA ARG A 59 -0.26 14.52 -3.87
C ARG A 59 -0.97 13.18 -4.09
N ALA A 60 -0.65 12.44 -5.16
CA ALA A 60 -1.41 11.25 -5.56
C ALA A 60 -1.35 10.09 -4.55
N GLN A 61 -0.42 10.11 -3.60
CA GLN A 61 -0.34 9.13 -2.51
C GLN A 61 -1.22 9.50 -1.31
N GLU A 62 -1.70 10.74 -1.21
CA GLU A 62 -2.54 11.19 -0.10
C GLU A 62 -3.97 10.66 -0.25
N TRP A 63 -4.47 10.03 0.81
CA TRP A 63 -5.79 9.39 0.85
C TRP A 63 -6.92 10.36 0.51
N VAL A 64 -7.01 11.51 1.18
CA VAL A 64 -8.09 12.50 1.00
C VAL A 64 -8.03 13.15 -0.38
N TRP A 65 -6.82 13.50 -0.85
CA TRP A 65 -6.65 14.12 -2.17
C TRP A 65 -7.04 13.15 -3.29
N LEU A 66 -6.58 11.90 -3.24
CA LEU A 66 -6.91 10.91 -4.26
C LEU A 66 -8.41 10.55 -4.23
N GLN A 67 -9.01 10.50 -3.04
CA GLN A 67 -10.45 10.33 -2.88
C GLN A 67 -11.22 11.48 -3.56
N ARG A 68 -10.81 12.72 -3.35
CA ARG A 68 -11.39 13.89 -4.04
C ARG A 68 -11.36 13.69 -5.56
N GLN A 69 -10.20 13.33 -6.10
CA GLN A 69 -10.08 13.07 -7.55
C GLN A 69 -11.00 11.94 -8.02
N LYS A 70 -11.17 10.87 -7.24
CA LYS A 70 -12.12 9.79 -7.55
C LYS A 70 -13.57 10.29 -7.62
N ASP A 71 -13.98 11.11 -6.65
CA ASP A 71 -15.35 11.66 -6.60
C ASP A 71 -15.61 12.60 -7.77
N LEU A 72 -14.66 13.48 -8.09
CA LEU A 72 -14.74 14.38 -9.25
C LEU A 72 -14.92 13.61 -10.56
N HIS A 73 -14.28 12.44 -10.69
CA HIS A 73 -14.37 11.55 -11.84
C HIS A 73 -15.54 10.56 -11.79
N ALA A 74 -16.40 10.63 -10.78
CA ALA A 74 -17.57 9.77 -10.59
C ALA A 74 -17.25 8.27 -10.65
N ILE A 75 -16.09 7.86 -10.13
CA ILE A 75 -15.71 6.44 -10.10
C ILE A 75 -16.45 5.76 -8.92
N PRO A 76 -17.24 4.69 -9.17
CA PRO A 76 -18.25 4.15 -8.24
C PRO A 76 -17.69 3.31 -7.07
N ASN A 77 -16.54 3.69 -6.52
CA ASN A 77 -15.92 3.06 -5.36
C ASN A 77 -16.09 3.92 -4.11
N ALA A 78 -16.31 3.29 -2.97
CA ALA A 78 -16.39 3.98 -1.69
C ALA A 78 -15.02 4.55 -1.27
N LEU A 79 -13.94 3.81 -1.49
CA LEU A 79 -12.58 4.19 -1.11
C LEU A 79 -11.59 3.86 -2.22
N ILE A 80 -10.56 4.69 -2.38
CA ILE A 80 -9.47 4.52 -3.34
C ILE A 80 -8.10 4.78 -2.67
N ALA A 81 -7.04 4.14 -3.15
CA ALA A 81 -5.69 4.32 -2.60
C ALA A 81 -4.58 4.03 -3.62
N LEU A 82 -3.50 4.80 -3.59
CA LEU A 82 -2.28 4.47 -4.35
C LEU A 82 -1.23 3.72 -3.52
N VAL A 83 -1.42 3.59 -2.21
CA VAL A 83 -0.51 2.83 -1.35
C VAL A 83 -0.91 1.35 -1.33
N PRO A 84 -0.01 0.36 -1.56
CA PRO A 84 1.42 0.44 -1.87
C PRO A 84 1.74 0.12 -3.35
N ILE A 85 1.06 0.79 -4.27
CA ILE A 85 1.21 0.64 -5.72
C ILE A 85 2.46 1.40 -6.17
N THR A 86 3.28 0.81 -7.06
CA THR A 86 4.43 1.53 -7.61
C THR A 86 3.95 2.54 -8.66
N PRO A 87 4.54 3.74 -8.76
CA PRO A 87 4.17 4.70 -9.81
C PRO A 87 4.28 4.10 -11.22
N PHE A 88 5.26 3.22 -11.49
CA PHE A 88 5.40 2.58 -12.79
C PHE A 88 4.21 1.67 -13.16
N SER A 89 3.60 0.99 -12.19
CA SER A 89 2.55 -0.01 -12.47
C SER A 89 1.26 0.59 -13.04
N THR A 90 0.99 1.87 -12.79
CA THR A 90 -0.21 2.55 -13.31
C THR A 90 -0.10 2.84 -14.80
N LEU A 91 1.12 2.97 -15.35
CA LEU A 91 1.37 3.19 -16.78
C LEU A 91 0.85 2.07 -17.67
N ILE A 92 0.70 0.86 -17.12
CA ILE A 92 0.13 -0.29 -17.83
C ILE A 92 -1.30 0.01 -18.29
N LEU A 93 -2.03 0.84 -17.55
CA LEU A 93 -3.40 1.23 -17.89
C LEU A 93 -3.49 2.53 -18.69
N TYR A 94 -2.38 3.22 -18.93
CA TYR A 94 -2.35 4.48 -19.70
C TYR A 94 -3.03 4.36 -21.07
N PRO A 95 -2.86 3.28 -21.87
CA PRO A 95 -3.54 3.15 -23.16
C PRO A 95 -5.08 3.04 -23.08
N PHE A 96 -5.65 2.84 -21.89
CA PHE A 96 -7.08 2.62 -21.69
C PHE A 96 -7.79 3.83 -21.06
N THR A 97 -7.08 4.94 -20.81
CA THR A 97 -7.62 6.12 -20.09
C THR A 97 -8.71 6.86 -20.87
N GLY A 98 -8.74 6.73 -22.19
CA GLY A 98 -9.79 7.27 -23.05
C GLY A 98 -11.13 6.52 -22.99
N LEU A 99 -11.19 5.36 -22.34
CA LEU A 99 -12.42 4.58 -22.15
C LEU A 99 -13.05 4.91 -20.80
N GLU A 100 -14.37 4.75 -20.68
CA GLU A 100 -15.04 4.76 -19.37
C GLU A 100 -14.41 3.71 -18.43
N PRO A 101 -14.34 3.95 -17.10
CA PRO A 101 -13.60 3.08 -16.19
C PRO A 101 -14.02 1.61 -16.27
N LEU A 102 -15.32 1.34 -16.38
CA LEU A 102 -15.83 -0.03 -16.51
C LEU A 102 -15.47 -0.68 -17.86
N ALA A 103 -15.50 0.09 -18.95
CA ALA A 103 -15.09 -0.38 -20.27
C ALA A 103 -13.58 -0.66 -20.33
N ALA A 104 -12.76 0.18 -19.70
CA ALA A 104 -11.34 -0.07 -19.52
C ALA A 104 -11.09 -1.40 -18.76
N LYS A 105 -11.88 -1.67 -17.72
CA LYS A 105 -11.81 -2.95 -16.98
C LYS A 105 -12.16 -4.15 -17.85
N HIS A 106 -13.14 -4.03 -18.74
CA HIS A 106 -13.49 -5.11 -19.67
C HIS A 106 -12.33 -5.49 -20.58
N VAL A 107 -11.70 -4.48 -21.21
CA VAL A 107 -10.51 -4.69 -22.04
C VAL A 107 -9.39 -5.32 -21.21
N TRP A 108 -9.17 -4.82 -19.98
CA TRP A 108 -8.16 -5.35 -19.08
C TRP A 108 -8.38 -6.83 -18.70
N ILE A 109 -9.62 -7.23 -18.42
CA ILE A 109 -9.98 -8.64 -18.15
C ILE A 109 -9.68 -9.50 -19.38
N VAL A 110 -10.04 -9.06 -20.58
CA VAL A 110 -9.76 -9.79 -21.83
C VAL A 110 -8.25 -9.94 -22.02
N CYS A 111 -7.46 -8.87 -21.83
CA CYS A 111 -6.00 -8.94 -21.87
C CYS A 111 -5.47 -9.98 -20.87
N ASN A 112 -5.93 -9.97 -19.61
CA ASN A 112 -5.51 -10.94 -18.59
C ASN A 112 -5.81 -12.39 -19.00
N LEU A 113 -6.97 -12.66 -19.58
CA LEU A 113 -7.32 -14.00 -20.07
C LEU A 113 -6.42 -14.44 -21.24
N LEU A 114 -6.10 -13.52 -22.16
CA LEU A 114 -5.18 -13.80 -23.27
C LEU A 114 -3.75 -14.09 -22.79
N LEU A 115 -3.29 -13.46 -21.71
CA LEU A 115 -1.97 -13.72 -21.11
C LEU A 115 -1.84 -15.16 -20.57
N LEU A 116 -2.94 -15.86 -20.27
CA LEU A 116 -2.88 -17.26 -19.83
C LEU A 116 -2.35 -18.21 -20.91
N ILE A 117 -2.49 -17.85 -22.20
CA ILE A 117 -2.04 -18.67 -23.33
C ILE A 117 -0.50 -18.79 -23.35
N PRO A 118 0.30 -17.70 -23.40
CA PRO A 118 1.74 -17.81 -23.33
C PRO A 118 2.22 -18.38 -21.99
N ILE A 119 1.56 -18.07 -20.86
CA ILE A 119 1.89 -18.69 -19.56
C ILE A 119 1.77 -20.22 -19.65
N ALA A 120 0.68 -20.74 -20.21
CA ALA A 120 0.49 -22.17 -20.37
C ALA A 120 1.56 -22.80 -21.27
N TRP A 121 1.98 -22.10 -22.32
CA TRP A 121 3.06 -22.53 -23.19
C TRP A 121 4.39 -22.67 -22.42
N PHE A 122 4.79 -21.64 -21.67
CA PHE A 122 6.02 -21.69 -20.87
C PHE A 122 5.94 -22.77 -19.78
N LEU A 123 4.83 -22.85 -19.04
CA LEU A 123 4.62 -23.87 -18.01
C LEU A 123 4.73 -25.28 -18.58
N ARG A 124 4.16 -25.52 -19.77
CA ARG A 124 4.31 -26.80 -20.47
C ARG A 124 5.76 -27.10 -20.82
N ARG A 125 6.52 -26.11 -21.34
CA ARG A 125 7.95 -26.29 -21.67
C ARG A 125 8.79 -26.60 -20.44
N LEU A 126 8.47 -25.97 -19.30
CA LEU A 126 9.18 -26.17 -18.04
C LEU A 126 8.83 -27.50 -17.35
N THR A 127 7.56 -27.91 -17.38
CA THR A 127 7.04 -29.01 -16.54
C THR A 127 6.64 -30.27 -17.30
N GLN A 128 6.49 -30.19 -18.62
CA GLN A 128 5.95 -31.25 -19.49
C GLN A 128 4.50 -31.68 -19.15
N LEU A 129 3.77 -30.92 -18.33
CA LEU A 129 2.35 -31.14 -18.09
C LEU A 129 1.54 -30.93 -19.38
N SER A 130 0.45 -31.68 -19.52
CA SER A 130 -0.50 -31.44 -20.59
C SER A 130 -1.21 -30.09 -20.40
N TYR A 131 -1.61 -29.44 -21.50
CA TYR A 131 -2.38 -28.20 -21.43
C TYR A 131 -3.66 -28.35 -20.61
N ARG A 132 -4.29 -29.53 -20.62
CA ARG A 132 -5.45 -29.84 -19.77
C ARG A 132 -5.15 -29.69 -18.27
N ARG A 133 -4.00 -30.21 -17.81
CA ARG A 133 -3.60 -30.12 -16.40
C ARG A 133 -3.20 -28.71 -15.99
N ILE A 134 -2.58 -27.97 -16.91
CA ILE A 134 -2.28 -26.55 -16.70
C ILE A 134 -3.58 -25.74 -16.64
N ALA A 135 -4.54 -26.00 -17.53
CA ALA A 135 -5.86 -25.38 -17.50
C ALA A 135 -6.62 -25.69 -16.20
N LEU A 136 -6.50 -26.92 -15.67
CA LEU A 136 -7.02 -27.27 -14.34
C LEU A 136 -6.35 -26.44 -13.23
N ALA A 137 -5.03 -26.28 -13.27
CA ALA A 137 -4.31 -25.45 -12.30
C ALA A 137 -4.77 -23.98 -12.35
N PHE A 138 -5.08 -23.44 -13.53
CA PHE A 138 -5.66 -22.10 -13.67
C PHE A 138 -7.10 -22.04 -13.16
N ALA A 139 -7.96 -22.95 -13.60
CA ALA A 139 -9.40 -22.93 -13.30
C ALA A 139 -9.71 -23.22 -11.82
N LEU A 140 -8.82 -23.93 -11.12
CA LEU A 140 -8.92 -24.18 -9.68
C LEU A 140 -8.22 -23.11 -8.83
N SER A 141 -7.59 -22.11 -9.46
CA SER A 141 -6.87 -21.05 -8.76
C SER A 141 -7.82 -19.95 -8.30
N LEU A 142 -8.24 -20.02 -7.04
CA LEU A 142 -8.99 -18.94 -6.38
C LEU A 142 -8.27 -17.57 -6.43
N PRO A 143 -6.93 -17.49 -6.27
CA PRO A 143 -6.19 -16.24 -6.46
C PRO A 143 -6.35 -15.65 -7.88
N LEU A 144 -6.40 -16.50 -8.91
CA LEU A 144 -6.57 -16.06 -10.29
C LEU A 144 -7.98 -15.49 -10.51
N HIS A 145 -9.00 -16.13 -9.94
CA HIS A 145 -10.36 -15.62 -9.95
C HIS A 145 -10.44 -14.26 -9.26
N ARG A 146 -9.80 -14.13 -8.09
CA ARG A 146 -9.73 -12.86 -7.36
C ARG A 146 -8.97 -11.78 -8.13
N ASN A 147 -7.88 -12.12 -8.81
CA ASN A 147 -7.14 -11.20 -9.66
C ASN A 147 -8.05 -10.60 -10.75
N LEU A 148 -8.90 -11.41 -11.39
CA LEU A 148 -9.85 -10.93 -12.39
C LEU A 148 -10.96 -10.08 -11.76
N LEU A 149 -11.49 -10.51 -10.61
CA LEU A 149 -12.53 -9.80 -9.88
C LEU A 149 -12.10 -8.38 -9.49
N ASP A 150 -10.88 -8.24 -8.97
CA ASP A 150 -10.32 -6.98 -8.48
C ASP A 150 -9.55 -6.22 -9.58
N GLY A 151 -9.44 -6.81 -10.78
CA GLY A 151 -8.75 -6.23 -11.95
C GLY A 151 -7.24 -6.00 -11.73
N GLN A 152 -6.60 -6.92 -11.04
CA GLN A 152 -5.17 -6.88 -10.69
C GLN A 152 -4.24 -7.35 -11.83
N PHE A 153 -2.95 -7.05 -11.71
CA PHE A 153 -1.93 -7.36 -12.74
C PHE A 153 -1.06 -8.58 -12.40
N TYR A 154 -1.43 -9.44 -11.44
CA TYR A 154 -0.59 -10.57 -11.04
C TYR A 154 -0.53 -11.69 -12.09
N ILE A 155 -1.48 -11.76 -13.03
CA ILE A 155 -1.36 -12.65 -14.20
C ILE A 155 -0.23 -12.16 -15.13
N LEU A 156 -0.10 -10.84 -15.32
CA LEU A 156 1.04 -10.26 -16.04
C LEU A 156 2.36 -10.53 -15.30
N LEU A 157 2.40 -10.37 -13.98
CA LEU A 157 3.59 -10.74 -13.19
C LEU A 157 3.93 -12.23 -13.31
N LEU A 158 2.92 -13.11 -13.31
CA LEU A 158 3.12 -14.55 -13.52
C LEU A 158 3.76 -14.81 -14.88
N LEU A 159 3.28 -14.15 -15.94
CA LEU A 159 3.91 -14.24 -17.27
C LEU A 159 5.37 -13.81 -17.23
N LEU A 160 5.68 -12.63 -16.68
CA LEU A 160 7.05 -12.12 -16.64
C LEU A 160 7.98 -13.06 -15.85
N ILE A 161 7.55 -13.56 -14.69
CA ILE A 161 8.35 -14.45 -13.83
C ILE A 161 8.56 -15.83 -14.48
N VAL A 162 7.52 -16.40 -15.09
CA VAL A 162 7.61 -17.72 -15.76
C VAL A 162 8.44 -17.61 -17.05
N ALA A 163 8.25 -16.55 -17.83
CA ALA A 163 9.04 -16.27 -19.03
C ALA A 163 10.51 -16.04 -18.67
N ALA A 164 10.79 -15.30 -17.59
CA ALA A 164 12.16 -15.07 -17.12
C ALA A 164 12.86 -16.39 -16.76
N LEU A 165 12.18 -17.26 -16.01
CA LEU A 165 12.70 -18.59 -15.67
C LEU A 165 12.95 -19.43 -16.93
N TRP A 166 12.00 -19.44 -17.86
CA TRP A 166 12.17 -20.16 -19.11
C TRP A 166 13.36 -19.62 -19.93
N SER A 167 13.47 -18.30 -20.10
CA SER A 167 14.59 -17.66 -20.80
C SER A 167 15.93 -18.00 -20.18
N TYR A 168 16.02 -18.01 -18.84
CA TYR A 168 17.25 -18.39 -18.14
C TYR A 168 17.62 -19.86 -18.39
N VAL A 169 16.63 -20.76 -18.31
CA VAL A 169 16.82 -22.20 -18.56
C VAL A 169 17.25 -22.49 -19.99
N GLU A 170 16.75 -21.73 -20.97
CA GLU A 170 17.15 -21.85 -22.38
C GLU A 170 18.46 -21.07 -22.70
N GLY A 171 19.10 -20.46 -21.69
CA GLY A 171 20.41 -19.80 -21.83
C GLY A 171 20.39 -18.36 -22.31
N ASN A 172 19.21 -17.72 -22.35
CA ASN A 172 19.07 -16.30 -22.65
C ASN A 172 19.04 -15.47 -21.36
N ASP A 173 20.23 -15.31 -20.76
CA ASP A 173 20.43 -14.63 -19.49
C ASP A 173 19.95 -13.16 -19.51
N ALA A 174 20.21 -12.42 -20.59
CA ALA A 174 19.81 -11.02 -20.67
C ALA A 174 18.28 -10.86 -20.67
N ALA A 175 17.56 -11.66 -21.47
CA ALA A 175 16.11 -11.63 -21.47
C ALA A 175 15.54 -12.02 -20.10
N ALA A 176 16.11 -13.04 -19.44
CA ALA A 176 15.70 -13.42 -18.09
C ALA A 176 15.85 -12.28 -17.09
N GLY A 177 17.00 -11.61 -17.12
CA GLY A 177 17.28 -10.41 -16.33
C GLY A 177 16.27 -9.31 -16.56
N ALA A 178 16.10 -8.89 -17.82
CA ALA A 178 15.20 -7.82 -18.21
C ALA A 178 13.75 -8.08 -17.78
N LEU A 179 13.25 -9.32 -17.92
CA LEU A 179 11.90 -9.71 -17.52
C LEU A 179 11.70 -9.64 -16.00
N VAL A 180 12.70 -10.05 -15.19
CA VAL A 180 12.67 -9.84 -13.73
C VAL A 180 12.72 -8.35 -13.40
N GLY A 181 13.54 -7.57 -14.10
CA GLY A 181 13.65 -6.13 -13.91
C GLY A 181 12.35 -5.38 -14.18
N LEU A 182 11.63 -5.76 -15.24
CA LEU A 182 10.31 -5.24 -15.56
C LEU A 182 9.27 -5.67 -14.51
N ALA A 183 9.28 -6.93 -14.08
CA ALA A 183 8.40 -7.41 -13.01
C ALA A 183 8.63 -6.64 -11.69
N ALA A 184 9.89 -6.37 -11.35
CA ALA A 184 10.30 -5.60 -10.17
C ALA A 184 9.85 -4.13 -10.23
N ALA A 185 9.76 -3.54 -11.43
CA ALA A 185 9.23 -2.19 -11.61
C ALA A 185 7.71 -2.13 -11.39
N CYS A 186 6.98 -3.15 -11.86
CA CYS A 186 5.53 -3.27 -11.64
C CYS A 186 5.19 -3.51 -10.16
N LYS A 187 6.00 -4.30 -9.45
CA LYS A 187 5.87 -4.53 -8.01
C LYS A 187 7.23 -4.87 -7.46
N ILE A 188 7.59 -4.43 -6.26
CA ILE A 188 8.99 -4.53 -5.79
C ILE A 188 9.43 -5.96 -5.43
N PHE A 189 8.53 -6.83 -4.95
CA PHE A 189 8.94 -8.13 -4.40
C PHE A 189 9.70 -9.08 -5.38
N PRO A 190 9.48 -9.10 -6.72
CA PRO A 190 10.28 -9.89 -7.66
C PRO A 190 11.76 -9.49 -7.68
N ALA A 191 12.14 -8.30 -7.17
CA ALA A 191 13.55 -7.92 -7.02
C ALA A 191 14.35 -8.92 -6.17
N VAL A 192 13.69 -9.68 -5.28
CA VAL A 192 14.31 -10.79 -4.53
C VAL A 192 14.91 -11.84 -5.47
N LEU A 193 14.37 -12.02 -6.68
CA LEU A 193 14.90 -12.94 -7.69
C LEU A 193 16.28 -12.51 -8.22
N PHE A 194 16.73 -11.27 -8.00
CA PHE A 194 18.12 -10.90 -8.30
C PHE A 194 19.14 -11.64 -7.44
N ILE A 195 18.75 -12.09 -6.23
CA ILE A 195 19.59 -12.96 -5.39
C ILE A 195 19.89 -14.27 -6.12
N PHE A 196 18.91 -14.81 -6.87
CA PHE A 196 19.11 -16.02 -7.66
C PHE A 196 20.20 -15.85 -8.73
N PHE A 197 20.18 -14.73 -9.48
CA PHE A 197 21.22 -14.45 -10.46
C PHE A 197 22.59 -14.19 -9.82
N TRP A 198 22.62 -13.47 -8.69
CA TRP A 198 23.85 -13.24 -7.93
C TRP A 198 24.49 -14.55 -7.47
N LYS A 199 23.71 -15.42 -6.81
CA LYS A 199 24.18 -16.72 -6.30
C LYS A 199 24.73 -17.61 -7.41
N ARG A 200 24.09 -17.57 -8.58
CA ARG A 200 24.51 -18.33 -9.77
C ARG A 200 25.59 -17.64 -10.60
N ARG A 201 26.08 -16.47 -10.17
CA ARG A 201 27.05 -15.64 -10.92
C ARG A 201 26.60 -15.32 -12.34
N ALA A 202 25.29 -15.22 -12.56
CA ALA A 202 24.68 -14.88 -13.82
C ALA A 202 24.71 -13.35 -14.03
N TRP A 203 25.92 -12.79 -14.11
CA TRP A 203 26.15 -11.34 -14.13
C TRP A 203 25.46 -10.65 -15.30
N LYS A 204 25.35 -11.31 -16.44
CA LYS A 204 24.62 -10.80 -17.61
C LYS A 204 23.13 -10.63 -17.33
N ALA A 205 22.50 -11.60 -16.66
CA ALA A 205 21.11 -11.49 -16.22
C ALA A 205 20.93 -10.40 -15.16
N LEU A 206 21.82 -10.36 -14.16
CA LEU A 206 21.77 -9.35 -13.12
C LEU A 206 21.91 -7.92 -13.69
N ALA A 207 22.91 -7.68 -14.53
CA ALA A 207 23.14 -6.38 -15.17
C ALA A 207 21.95 -5.97 -16.05
N SER A 208 21.43 -6.89 -16.87
CA SER A 208 20.26 -6.61 -17.70
C SER A 208 19.03 -6.28 -16.87
N GLY A 209 18.80 -7.00 -15.77
CA GLY A 209 17.66 -6.74 -14.89
C GLY A 209 17.74 -5.41 -14.17
N LEU A 210 18.91 -5.08 -13.61
CA LEU A 210 19.15 -3.78 -12.98
C LEU A 210 19.00 -2.62 -13.97
N LEU A 211 19.52 -2.78 -15.19
CA LEU A 211 19.36 -1.78 -16.26
C LEU A 211 17.88 -1.60 -16.63
N THR A 212 17.13 -2.68 -16.82
CA THR A 212 15.70 -2.59 -17.14
C THR A 212 14.92 -1.92 -16.00
N SER A 213 15.16 -2.29 -14.74
CA SER A 213 14.53 -1.61 -13.60
C SER A 213 14.86 -0.12 -13.56
N ALA A 214 16.12 0.26 -13.79
CA ALA A 214 16.53 1.66 -13.83
C ALA A 214 15.84 2.44 -14.96
N VAL A 215 15.71 1.85 -16.15
CA VAL A 215 14.99 2.45 -17.29
C VAL A 215 13.50 2.61 -16.97
N CYS A 216 12.86 1.61 -16.37
CA CYS A 216 11.46 1.71 -15.95
C CYS A 216 11.24 2.83 -14.92
N VAL A 217 12.14 2.94 -13.93
CA VAL A 217 12.09 4.02 -12.93
C VAL A 217 12.30 5.38 -13.60
N ALA A 218 13.29 5.53 -14.48
CA ALA A 218 13.53 6.77 -15.20
C ALA A 218 12.31 7.18 -16.05
N PHE A 219 11.68 6.22 -16.73
CA PHE A 219 10.45 6.46 -17.49
C PHE A 219 9.29 6.91 -16.57
N ALA A 220 9.10 6.27 -15.43
CA ALA A 220 8.07 6.69 -14.47
C ALA A 220 8.38 8.07 -13.87
N VAL A 221 9.64 8.43 -13.60
CA VAL A 221 10.00 9.79 -13.14
C VAL A 221 9.70 10.82 -14.23
N ALA A 222 9.99 10.51 -15.49
CA ALA A 222 9.69 11.40 -16.62
C ALA A 222 8.19 11.64 -16.79
N VAL A 223 7.34 10.64 -16.51
CA VAL A 223 5.88 10.75 -16.67
C VAL A 223 5.19 11.38 -15.46
N PHE A 224 5.54 11.00 -14.23
CA PHE A 224 4.84 11.46 -13.02
C PHE A 224 5.51 12.65 -12.31
N GLY A 225 6.67 13.10 -12.79
CA GLY A 225 7.51 14.07 -12.07
C GLY A 225 8.27 13.42 -10.91
N THR A 226 9.02 14.21 -10.14
CA THR A 226 9.92 13.70 -9.09
C THR A 226 9.25 13.51 -7.74
N GLN A 227 8.24 14.32 -7.41
CA GLN A 227 7.65 14.38 -6.06
C GLN A 227 6.97 13.07 -5.65
N ILE A 228 6.15 12.48 -6.51
CA ILE A 228 5.48 11.21 -6.19
C ILE A 228 6.48 10.09 -5.86
N HIS A 229 7.64 10.09 -6.52
CA HIS A 229 8.70 9.10 -6.28
C HIS A 229 9.45 9.40 -5.00
N HIS A 230 9.64 10.67 -4.66
CA HIS A 230 10.23 11.08 -3.38
C HIS A 230 9.35 10.61 -2.21
N VAL A 231 8.04 10.90 -2.25
CA VAL A 231 7.06 10.40 -1.26
C VAL A 231 7.06 8.87 -1.23
N TYR A 232 7.05 8.22 -2.40
CA TYR A 232 7.07 6.76 -2.46
C TYR A 232 8.32 6.16 -1.81
N LEU A 233 9.51 6.70 -2.08
CA LEU A 233 10.78 6.17 -1.59
C LEU A 233 11.02 6.49 -0.11
N ARG A 234 10.57 7.65 0.38
CA ARG A 234 10.84 8.11 1.74
C ARG A 234 9.76 7.70 2.75
N GLU A 235 8.51 7.55 2.31
CA GLU A 235 7.38 7.25 3.20
C GLU A 235 6.78 5.86 2.89
N VAL A 236 6.29 5.65 1.66
CA VAL A 236 5.48 4.47 1.30
C VAL A 236 6.29 3.17 1.32
N LEU A 237 7.47 3.16 0.70
CA LEU A 237 8.31 1.97 0.60
C LEU A 237 8.83 1.52 1.98
N PRO A 238 9.40 2.40 2.82
CA PRO A 238 9.80 2.03 4.18
C PRO A 238 8.63 1.50 5.02
N ALA A 239 7.44 2.13 4.96
CA ALA A 239 6.26 1.63 5.65
C ALA A 239 5.82 0.25 5.12
N THR A 240 5.85 0.05 3.80
CA THR A 240 5.49 -1.24 3.17
C THR A 240 6.45 -2.36 3.60
N LEU A 241 7.75 -2.08 3.65
CA LEU A 241 8.78 -3.04 4.07
C LEU A 241 8.68 -3.42 5.55
N ARG A 242 8.15 -2.53 6.40
CA ARG A 242 7.82 -2.85 7.80
C ARG A 242 6.50 -3.59 7.94
N GLY A 243 5.57 -3.37 7.00
CA GLY A 243 4.21 -3.90 7.02
C GLY A 243 3.17 -2.95 7.58
N ASP A 244 3.50 -1.66 7.63
CA ASP A 244 2.68 -0.60 8.22
C ASP A 244 2.08 0.30 7.13
N ALA A 245 2.10 -0.08 5.85
CA ALA A 245 1.52 0.73 4.77
C ALA A 245 -0.02 0.59 4.66
N LEU A 246 -0.56 -0.52 5.17
CA LEU A 246 -1.99 -0.77 5.34
C LEU A 246 -2.23 -1.24 6.78
N PRO A 247 -3.47 -1.20 7.31
CA PRO A 247 -3.75 -1.53 8.71
C PRO A 247 -3.08 -2.83 9.18
N PRO A 248 -2.09 -2.77 10.10
CA PRO A 248 -1.23 -3.92 10.41
C PRO A 248 -1.95 -5.02 11.20
N TYR A 249 -3.11 -4.73 11.81
CA TYR A 249 -3.93 -5.70 12.52
C TYR A 249 -4.97 -6.40 11.60
N ALA A 250 -4.97 -6.11 10.29
CA ALA A 250 -5.90 -6.73 9.34
C ALA A 250 -5.56 -8.21 9.11
N THR A 251 -6.37 -9.10 9.68
CA THR A 251 -6.07 -10.54 9.71
C THR A 251 -6.24 -11.23 8.37
N ALA A 252 -6.99 -10.64 7.45
CA ALA A 252 -7.19 -11.13 6.09
C ALA A 252 -5.89 -11.22 5.27
N SER A 253 -4.88 -10.42 5.63
CA SER A 253 -3.54 -10.49 5.03
C SER A 253 -2.89 -11.86 5.30
N GLY A 254 -2.94 -12.33 6.55
CA GLY A 254 -2.31 -13.57 6.98
C GLY A 254 -0.79 -13.54 6.81
N SER A 255 -0.12 -12.48 7.29
CA SER A 255 1.34 -12.35 7.27
C SER A 255 1.95 -12.56 8.65
N ILE A 256 3.26 -12.80 8.69
CA ILE A 256 4.02 -12.87 9.94
C ILE A 256 3.90 -11.54 10.69
N THR A 257 4.01 -10.43 9.96
CA THR A 257 3.89 -9.09 10.53
C THR A 257 2.53 -8.89 11.19
N SER A 258 1.42 -9.17 10.50
CA SER A 258 0.08 -8.93 11.06
C SER A 258 -0.25 -9.86 12.22
N LEU A 259 0.21 -11.11 12.16
CA LEU A 259 0.10 -12.05 13.28
C LEU A 259 0.80 -11.52 14.54
N LEU A 260 2.06 -11.08 14.40
CA LEU A 260 2.85 -10.60 15.54
C LEU A 260 2.35 -9.26 16.08
N HIS A 261 1.87 -8.35 15.22
CA HIS A 261 1.18 -7.14 15.66
C HIS A 261 -0.01 -7.50 16.56
N TYR A 262 -0.88 -8.38 16.09
CA TYR A 262 -2.07 -8.80 16.82
C TYR A 262 -1.73 -9.47 18.17
N LEU A 263 -0.69 -10.30 18.20
CA LEU A 263 -0.32 -11.04 19.41
C LEU A 263 0.40 -10.19 20.46
N PHE A 264 1.22 -9.22 20.04
CA PHE A 264 2.21 -8.58 20.94
C PHE A 264 2.10 -7.06 21.07
N LEU A 265 1.47 -6.36 20.12
CA LEU A 265 1.43 -4.89 20.11
C LEU A 265 0.03 -4.36 20.43
N ALA A 266 -0.06 -3.52 21.44
CA ALA A 266 -1.32 -2.88 21.84
C ALA A 266 -1.56 -1.59 21.04
N GLU A 267 -2.77 -1.44 20.52
CA GLU A 267 -3.28 -0.18 19.95
C GLU A 267 -4.69 0.06 20.54
N PRO A 268 -4.96 1.23 21.16
CA PRO A 268 -6.18 1.42 21.96
C PRO A 268 -7.50 1.12 21.28
N GLU A 269 -7.59 1.22 19.94
CA GLU A 269 -8.83 1.05 19.19
C GLU A 269 -8.82 -0.21 18.32
N TRP A 270 -7.68 -0.56 17.72
CA TRP A 270 -7.54 -1.66 16.76
C TRP A 270 -7.07 -2.96 17.40
N ASN A 271 -6.34 -2.89 18.51
CA ASN A 271 -5.88 -4.06 19.26
C ASN A 271 -5.69 -3.76 20.75
N PRO A 272 -6.77 -3.46 21.51
CA PRO A 272 -6.68 -3.02 22.90
C PRO A 272 -6.16 -4.10 23.85
N HIS A 273 -6.37 -5.37 23.50
CA HIS A 273 -6.05 -6.52 24.34
C HIS A 273 -5.27 -7.56 23.53
N PRO A 274 -3.97 -7.32 23.23
CA PRO A 274 -3.10 -8.33 22.63
C PRO A 274 -2.97 -9.53 23.57
N TRP A 275 -2.58 -10.69 23.03
CA TRP A 275 -2.37 -11.91 23.82
C TRP A 275 -1.31 -11.71 24.93
N HIS A 276 -0.20 -11.06 24.58
CA HIS A 276 0.84 -10.70 25.54
C HIS A 276 1.52 -9.40 25.08
N ALA A 277 1.19 -8.26 25.70
CA ALA A 277 1.76 -6.97 25.32
C ALA A 277 3.28 -6.93 25.57
N SER A 278 4.09 -7.06 24.50
CA SER A 278 5.55 -7.10 24.60
C SER A 278 6.22 -6.64 23.31
N VAL A 279 6.71 -5.41 23.32
CA VAL A 279 7.51 -4.86 22.21
C VAL A 279 8.77 -5.70 21.95
N THR A 280 9.40 -6.20 23.01
CA THR A 280 10.58 -7.06 22.91
C THR A 280 10.27 -8.36 22.18
N ALA A 281 9.15 -9.02 22.49
CA ALA A 281 8.75 -10.24 21.80
C ALA A 281 8.51 -9.99 20.30
N TYR A 282 7.81 -8.90 19.96
CA TYR A 282 7.62 -8.49 18.57
C TYR A 282 8.95 -8.24 17.85
N ALA A 283 9.82 -7.42 18.44
CA ALA A 283 11.10 -7.03 17.83
C ALA A 283 12.06 -8.21 17.61
N VAL A 284 12.00 -9.24 18.46
CA VAL A 284 12.80 -10.47 18.31
C VAL A 284 12.18 -11.41 17.28
N LEU A 285 10.89 -11.72 17.43
CA LEU A 285 10.24 -12.78 16.66
C LEU A 285 10.05 -12.41 15.19
N LEU A 286 9.81 -11.13 14.88
CA LEU A 286 9.57 -10.69 13.50
C LEU A 286 10.75 -11.02 12.56
N PRO A 287 11.95 -10.45 12.76
CA PRO A 287 13.08 -10.75 11.89
C PRO A 287 13.49 -12.22 11.98
N LEU A 288 13.38 -12.85 13.15
CA LEU A 288 13.72 -14.27 13.32
C LEU A 288 12.86 -15.18 12.43
N LEU A 289 11.54 -15.03 12.46
CA LEU A 289 10.62 -15.85 11.67
C LEU A 289 10.78 -15.61 10.17
N GLN A 290 10.96 -14.35 9.74
CA GLN A 290 11.23 -14.03 8.34
C GLN A 290 12.54 -14.69 7.86
N MET A 291 13.58 -14.71 8.69
CA MET A 291 14.87 -15.32 8.36
C MET A 291 14.85 -16.84 8.40
N LEU A 292 14.10 -17.45 9.32
CA LEU A 292 13.90 -18.90 9.35
C LEU A 292 13.26 -19.42 8.07
N ILE A 293 12.56 -18.56 7.31
CA ILE A 293 11.98 -18.90 6.02
C ILE A 293 12.95 -18.57 4.88
N MET A 294 13.48 -17.35 4.84
CA MET A 294 14.28 -16.87 3.71
C MET A 294 15.71 -17.44 3.68
N ALA A 295 16.37 -17.54 4.84
CA ALA A 295 17.78 -17.93 4.89
C ALA A 295 18.01 -19.37 4.41
N PRO A 296 17.23 -20.40 4.81
CA PRO A 296 17.41 -21.75 4.29
C PRO A 296 17.29 -21.81 2.77
N VAL A 297 16.32 -21.10 2.19
CA VAL A 297 16.13 -21.07 0.74
C VAL A 297 17.33 -20.45 0.02
N VAL A 298 17.81 -19.29 0.48
CA VAL A 298 18.97 -18.61 -0.13
C VAL A 298 20.27 -19.41 0.03
N LEU A 299 20.49 -20.06 1.17
CA LEU A 299 21.69 -20.88 1.42
C LEU A 299 21.69 -22.20 0.63
N LEU A 300 20.50 -22.68 0.24
CA LEU A 300 20.35 -23.87 -0.60
C LEU A 300 20.57 -23.61 -2.08
N LEU A 301 20.49 -22.36 -2.55
CA LEU A 301 20.78 -22.01 -3.95
C LEU A 301 22.20 -22.46 -4.35
N ALA A 302 22.31 -23.18 -5.46
CA ALA A 302 23.58 -23.66 -5.97
C ALA A 302 24.31 -22.58 -6.80
N SER A 303 25.63 -22.47 -6.60
CA SER A 303 26.47 -21.56 -7.38
C SER A 303 26.91 -22.12 -8.74
N ARG A 304 26.70 -23.42 -8.98
CA ARG A 304 27.01 -24.10 -10.24
C ARG A 304 25.73 -24.50 -10.98
N ARG A 305 25.83 -24.72 -12.29
CA ARG A 305 24.73 -25.26 -13.09
C ARG A 305 24.46 -26.71 -12.65
N GLU A 306 23.34 -26.89 -11.96
CA GLU A 306 22.75 -28.20 -11.70
C GLU A 306 21.80 -28.57 -12.86
N SER A 307 21.08 -29.68 -12.72
CA SER A 307 20.08 -30.10 -13.70
C SER A 307 19.02 -29.00 -13.92
N ARG A 308 18.40 -28.99 -15.11
CA ARG A 308 17.27 -28.11 -15.44
C ARG A 308 16.17 -28.12 -14.36
N GLU A 309 15.92 -29.29 -13.79
CA GLU A 309 14.88 -29.50 -12.78
C GLU A 309 15.24 -28.89 -11.43
N ALA A 310 16.52 -28.85 -11.06
CA ALA A 310 17.00 -28.20 -9.83
C ALA A 310 16.88 -26.67 -9.94
N VAL A 311 17.30 -26.10 -11.08
CA VAL A 311 17.19 -24.65 -11.36
C VAL A 311 15.75 -24.15 -11.22
N VAL A 312 14.79 -24.91 -11.79
CA VAL A 312 13.37 -24.59 -11.70
C VAL A 312 12.85 -24.68 -10.26
N LEU A 313 13.31 -25.67 -9.49
CA LEU A 313 12.89 -25.85 -8.10
C LEU A 313 13.45 -24.76 -7.18
N GLU A 314 14.70 -24.34 -7.37
CA GLU A 314 15.31 -23.21 -6.66
C GLU A 314 14.56 -21.90 -6.90
N TRP A 315 14.19 -21.63 -8.16
CA TRP A 315 13.37 -20.47 -8.51
C TRP A 315 12.02 -20.50 -7.78
N CYS A 316 11.37 -21.66 -7.76
CA CYS A 316 10.12 -21.88 -7.04
C CYS A 316 10.29 -21.68 -5.53
N ALA A 317 11.41 -22.13 -4.94
CA ALA A 317 11.71 -21.96 -3.53
C ALA A 317 11.84 -20.47 -3.17
N LEU A 318 12.59 -19.72 -3.98
CA LEU A 318 12.78 -18.29 -3.74
C LEU A 318 11.48 -17.49 -3.91
N LEU A 319 10.68 -17.82 -4.94
CA LEU A 319 9.38 -17.22 -5.16
C LEU A 319 8.41 -17.48 -4.00
N THR A 320 8.32 -18.73 -3.53
CA THR A 320 7.44 -19.11 -2.40
C THR A 320 7.92 -18.50 -1.08
N ALA A 321 9.23 -18.46 -0.84
CA ALA A 321 9.79 -17.76 0.32
C ALA A 321 9.46 -16.27 0.30
N ALA A 322 9.64 -15.59 -0.84
CA ALA A 322 9.30 -14.17 -1.00
C ALA A 322 7.82 -13.88 -0.73
N LEU A 323 6.92 -14.74 -1.22
CA LEU A 323 5.48 -14.62 -0.94
C LEU A 323 5.14 -14.87 0.53
N THR A 324 5.85 -15.79 1.19
CA THR A 324 5.61 -16.13 2.60
C THR A 324 6.07 -15.02 3.55
N VAL A 325 7.19 -14.38 3.26
CA VAL A 325 7.71 -13.26 4.08
C VAL A 325 7.13 -11.90 3.69
N SER A 326 6.25 -11.86 2.68
CA SER A 326 5.53 -10.65 2.29
C SER A 326 4.79 -10.07 3.49
N THR A 327 4.96 -8.77 3.72
CA THR A 327 4.43 -8.08 4.90
C THR A 327 2.92 -7.82 4.81
N ILE A 328 2.41 -7.54 3.60
CA ILE A 328 1.01 -7.22 3.35
C ILE A 328 0.48 -8.01 2.13
N PRO A 329 0.44 -9.36 2.17
CA PRO A 329 -0.03 -10.15 1.05
C PRO A 329 -1.55 -10.11 0.94
N ALA A 330 -2.06 -9.85 -0.26
CA ALA A 330 -3.46 -10.04 -0.59
C ALA A 330 -3.68 -11.40 -1.26
N SER A 331 -4.93 -11.89 -1.30
CA SER A 331 -5.26 -13.21 -1.84
C SER A 331 -4.87 -13.37 -3.32
N TYR A 332 -4.97 -12.31 -4.13
CA TYR A 332 -4.56 -12.33 -5.53
C TYR A 332 -3.03 -12.43 -5.73
N ASN A 333 -2.19 -12.09 -4.73
CA ASN A 333 -0.73 -12.23 -4.83
C ASN A 333 -0.32 -13.68 -5.11
N PHE A 334 -1.13 -14.62 -4.62
CA PHE A 334 -0.90 -16.05 -4.72
C PHE A 334 -1.26 -16.62 -6.11
N VAL A 335 -1.63 -15.81 -7.11
CA VAL A 335 -1.60 -16.25 -8.52
C VAL A 335 -0.23 -16.82 -8.89
N LEU A 336 0.82 -16.25 -8.30
CA LEU A 336 2.21 -16.62 -8.55
C LEU A 336 2.56 -18.03 -8.08
N ILE A 337 1.78 -18.63 -7.17
CA ILE A 337 2.02 -20.00 -6.72
C ILE A 337 1.59 -21.05 -7.75
N VAL A 338 0.92 -20.66 -8.85
CA VAL A 338 0.60 -21.55 -9.97
C VAL A 338 1.87 -22.18 -10.57
N LEU A 339 2.98 -21.42 -10.67
CA LEU A 339 4.27 -21.95 -11.12
C LEU A 339 4.78 -23.10 -10.22
N PRO A 340 5.01 -22.91 -8.90
CA PRO A 340 5.45 -23.98 -8.01
C PRO A 340 4.44 -25.14 -7.94
N LEU A 341 3.13 -24.86 -8.01
CA LEU A 341 2.11 -25.92 -8.10
C LEU A 341 2.35 -26.82 -9.32
N CYS A 342 2.49 -26.25 -10.52
CA CYS A 342 2.72 -27.03 -11.73
C CYS A 342 4.03 -27.82 -11.68
N VAL A 343 5.10 -27.23 -11.12
CA VAL A 343 6.41 -27.90 -10.96
C VAL A 343 6.29 -29.10 -10.00
N LEU A 344 5.68 -28.92 -8.84
CA LEU A 344 5.50 -29.99 -7.85
C LEU A 344 4.50 -31.05 -8.32
N ALA A 345 3.44 -30.66 -9.02
CA ALA A 345 2.48 -31.59 -9.63
C ALA A 345 3.16 -32.47 -10.68
N ALA A 346 3.98 -31.89 -11.57
CA ALA A 346 4.73 -32.66 -12.55
C ALA A 346 5.66 -33.69 -11.89
N ARG A 347 6.41 -33.28 -10.86
CA ARG A 347 7.32 -34.17 -10.11
C ARG A 347 6.57 -35.31 -9.40
N THR A 348 5.48 -35.01 -8.69
CA THR A 348 4.67 -36.02 -7.98
C THR A 348 4.00 -37.01 -8.94
N LEU A 349 3.55 -36.54 -10.11
CA LEU A 349 3.00 -37.38 -11.17
C LEU A 349 4.03 -38.32 -11.77
N VAL A 350 5.26 -37.84 -12.03
CA VAL A 350 6.37 -38.69 -12.51
C VAL A 350 6.72 -39.77 -11.47
N GLN A 351 6.69 -39.43 -10.19
CA GLN A 351 6.95 -40.36 -9.08
C GLN A 351 5.75 -41.28 -8.74
N GLN A 352 4.61 -41.16 -9.44
CA GLN A 352 3.38 -41.90 -9.19
C GLN A 352 2.84 -41.75 -7.74
N ARG A 353 3.09 -40.60 -7.10
CA ARG A 353 2.71 -40.31 -5.72
C ARG A 353 1.35 -39.60 -5.64
N CYS A 354 0.28 -40.27 -6.04
CA CYS A 354 -1.07 -39.67 -6.14
C CYS A 354 -1.59 -39.07 -4.81
N ARG A 355 -1.29 -39.69 -3.66
CA ARG A 355 -1.66 -39.15 -2.34
C ARG A 355 -1.04 -37.78 -2.09
N TRP A 356 0.23 -37.59 -2.48
CA TRP A 356 0.93 -36.32 -2.32
C TRP A 356 0.44 -35.25 -3.29
N LEU A 357 0.00 -35.64 -4.49
CA LEU A 357 -0.67 -34.72 -5.41
C LEU A 357 -1.98 -34.19 -4.81
N PHE A 358 -2.78 -35.04 -4.15
CA PHE A 358 -3.99 -34.61 -3.46
C PHE A 358 -3.68 -33.62 -2.31
N VAL A 359 -2.69 -33.93 -1.46
CA VAL A 359 -2.23 -33.03 -0.39
C VAL A 359 -1.77 -31.69 -0.95
N LEU A 360 -1.02 -31.68 -2.05
CA LEU A 360 -0.55 -30.47 -2.72
C LEU A 360 -1.73 -29.61 -3.22
N LEU A 361 -2.73 -30.23 -3.85
CA LEU A 361 -3.91 -29.52 -4.34
C LEU A 361 -4.75 -28.94 -3.19
N LEU A 362 -4.91 -29.68 -2.08
CA LEU A 362 -5.60 -29.20 -0.89
C LEU A 362 -4.87 -28.00 -0.26
N ALA A 363 -3.55 -28.10 -0.10
CA ALA A 363 -2.72 -27.01 0.41
C ALA A 363 -2.87 -25.75 -0.46
N PHE A 364 -2.84 -25.91 -1.77
CA PHE A 364 -3.03 -24.80 -2.72
C PHE A 364 -4.41 -24.15 -2.60
N ALA A 365 -5.46 -24.96 -2.46
CA ALA A 365 -6.82 -24.47 -2.25
C ALA A 365 -6.93 -23.65 -0.95
N VAL A 366 -6.31 -24.12 0.15
CA VAL A 366 -6.27 -23.40 1.43
C VAL A 366 -5.49 -22.09 1.30
N ILE A 367 -4.35 -22.08 0.61
CA ILE A 367 -3.57 -20.84 0.41
C ILE A 367 -4.41 -19.79 -0.35
N GLY A 368 -5.13 -20.25 -1.38
CA GLY A 368 -5.94 -19.39 -2.22
C GLY A 368 -7.29 -18.98 -1.63
N ALA A 369 -7.74 -19.61 -0.56
CA ALA A 369 -9.06 -19.38 0.00
C ALA A 369 -9.19 -18.00 0.66
N PRO A 370 -10.37 -17.36 0.58
CA PRO A 370 -10.69 -16.19 1.37
C PRO A 370 -10.94 -16.61 2.83
N PHE A 371 -10.37 -15.88 3.78
CA PHE A 371 -10.61 -16.08 5.21
C PHE A 371 -11.22 -14.83 5.81
N PRO A 372 -12.18 -14.97 6.75
CA PRO A 372 -12.82 -13.83 7.39
C PRO A 372 -11.84 -13.07 8.26
N SER A 373 -12.06 -11.76 8.38
CA SER A 373 -11.33 -10.94 9.36
C SER A 373 -11.79 -11.28 10.78
N ALA A 374 -10.85 -11.36 11.72
CA ALA A 374 -11.17 -11.49 13.14
C ALA A 374 -11.27 -10.12 13.80
N GLY A 375 -12.23 -9.97 14.72
CA GLY A 375 -12.32 -8.82 15.61
C GLY A 375 -11.20 -8.83 16.68
N PRO A 376 -11.07 -7.77 17.49
CA PRO A 376 -10.05 -7.65 18.53
C PRO A 376 -10.23 -8.69 19.66
N GLY A 377 -9.19 -8.89 20.47
CA GLY A 377 -9.26 -9.68 21.71
C GLY A 377 -9.30 -11.21 21.55
N ARG A 378 -8.83 -11.76 20.43
CA ARG A 378 -8.89 -13.22 20.15
C ARG A 378 -7.73 -14.03 20.73
N GLY A 379 -6.70 -13.39 21.27
CA GLY A 379 -5.51 -14.07 21.77
C GLY A 379 -4.90 -15.02 20.72
N LEU A 380 -4.48 -16.22 21.15
CA LEU A 380 -3.92 -17.25 20.25
C LEU A 380 -4.92 -17.83 19.24
N SER A 381 -6.23 -17.69 19.45
CA SER A 381 -7.23 -18.21 18.51
C SER A 381 -7.20 -17.53 17.15
N ILE A 382 -6.48 -16.41 17.03
CA ILE A 382 -6.20 -15.69 15.78
C ILE A 382 -5.61 -16.58 14.68
N LEU A 383 -4.86 -17.63 15.06
CA LEU A 383 -4.25 -18.57 14.11
C LEU A 383 -5.28 -19.31 13.23
N PHE A 384 -6.49 -19.53 13.73
CA PHE A 384 -7.58 -20.14 12.96
C PHE A 384 -8.15 -19.21 11.88
N PHE A 385 -7.93 -17.90 12.00
CA PHE A 385 -8.34 -16.88 11.02
C PHE A 385 -7.24 -16.58 9.99
N MET A 386 -6.04 -17.13 10.16
CA MET A 386 -4.90 -16.95 9.26
C MET A 386 -4.32 -18.27 8.71
N PRO A 387 -5.13 -19.27 8.30
CA PRO A 387 -4.62 -20.60 7.91
C PRO A 387 -3.76 -20.57 6.63
N ARG A 388 -3.82 -19.48 5.85
CA ARG A 388 -2.93 -19.25 4.70
C ARG A 388 -1.45 -19.23 5.10
N LEU A 389 -1.12 -18.55 6.20
CA LEU A 389 0.26 -18.35 6.64
C LEU A 389 0.99 -19.67 6.94
N PRO A 390 0.51 -20.55 7.83
CA PRO A 390 1.18 -21.82 8.11
C PRO A 390 1.23 -22.71 6.86
N MET A 391 0.24 -22.64 5.98
CA MET A 391 0.24 -23.42 4.73
C MET A 391 1.33 -22.93 3.75
N MET A 392 1.53 -21.62 3.62
CA MET A 392 2.62 -21.04 2.83
C MET A 392 4.00 -21.36 3.43
N MET A 393 4.14 -21.30 4.76
CA MET A 393 5.35 -21.73 5.45
C MET A 393 5.65 -23.20 5.19
N ALA A 394 4.65 -24.08 5.31
CA ALA A 394 4.77 -25.51 5.04
C ALA A 394 5.15 -25.78 3.58
N ALA A 395 4.54 -25.09 2.62
CA ALA A 395 4.87 -25.22 1.19
C ALA A 395 6.32 -24.79 0.91
N THR A 396 6.76 -23.66 1.45
CA THR A 396 8.14 -23.17 1.30
C THR A 396 9.15 -24.14 1.93
N MET A 397 8.88 -24.60 3.15
CA MET A 397 9.74 -25.57 3.84
C MET A 397 9.78 -26.92 3.13
N ALA A 398 8.67 -27.38 2.55
CA ALA A 398 8.63 -28.61 1.76
C ALA A 398 9.52 -28.50 0.51
N ILE A 399 9.46 -27.37 -0.21
CA ILE A 399 10.33 -27.12 -1.37
C ILE A 399 11.81 -27.04 -0.94
N ALA A 400 12.11 -26.32 0.14
CA ALA A 400 13.47 -26.22 0.68
C ALA A 400 14.01 -27.59 1.11
N PHE A 401 13.18 -28.42 1.73
CA PHE A 401 13.54 -29.78 2.11
C PHE A 401 13.83 -30.67 0.89
N LEU A 402 13.03 -30.56 -0.18
CA LEU A 402 13.29 -31.26 -1.44
C LEU A 402 14.63 -30.85 -2.04
N LEU A 403 14.93 -29.55 -2.08
CA LEU A 403 16.23 -29.03 -2.54
C LEU A 403 17.39 -29.59 -1.70
N TRP A 404 17.27 -29.55 -0.38
CA TRP A 404 18.30 -30.09 0.52
C TRP A 404 18.53 -31.59 0.31
N ARG A 405 17.45 -32.36 0.14
CA ARG A 405 17.50 -33.80 -0.07
C ARG A 405 18.16 -34.16 -1.41
N GLU A 406 17.83 -33.45 -2.47
CA GLU A 406 18.34 -33.67 -3.83
C GLU A 406 19.79 -33.18 -4.03
N ARG A 407 20.31 -32.39 -3.08
CA ARG A 407 21.69 -31.90 -3.10
C ARG A 407 22.70 -33.02 -2.86
N GLU A 408 23.71 -33.09 -3.72
CA GLU A 408 24.88 -33.97 -3.60
C GLU A 408 25.54 -33.85 -2.21
N PRO A 409 25.92 -34.96 -1.54
CA PRO A 409 26.50 -34.91 -0.19
C PRO A 409 27.76 -34.02 -0.09
N SER A 410 28.57 -33.98 -1.14
CA SER A 410 29.79 -33.16 -1.21
C SER A 410 29.51 -31.65 -1.25
N SER A 411 28.36 -31.24 -1.82
CA SER A 411 27.93 -29.84 -1.90
C SER A 411 27.13 -29.38 -0.69
N ARG A 412 26.89 -30.26 0.29
CA ARG A 412 26.31 -29.90 1.62
C ARG A 412 27.32 -29.24 2.56
N ARG A 413 28.62 -29.25 2.23
CA ARG A 413 29.63 -28.52 3.01
C ARG A 413 29.45 -27.01 2.84
N TRP A 414 29.54 -26.29 3.95
CA TRP A 414 29.39 -24.84 3.96
C TRP A 414 30.57 -24.16 3.25
N THR A 415 30.28 -23.50 2.13
CA THR A 415 31.24 -22.62 1.42
C THR A 415 31.47 -21.32 2.20
N LEU A 416 32.59 -20.63 1.93
CA LEU A 416 32.84 -19.29 2.49
C LEU A 416 31.69 -18.33 2.18
N GLU A 417 31.17 -18.40 0.97
CA GLU A 417 30.02 -17.60 0.54
C GLU A 417 28.77 -17.89 1.38
N ASN A 418 28.45 -19.16 1.66
CA ASN A 418 27.30 -19.51 2.52
C ASN A 418 27.50 -19.03 3.96
N ARG A 419 28.73 -19.09 4.50
CA ARG A 419 29.05 -18.50 5.81
C ARG A 419 28.84 -16.99 5.80
N ALA A 420 29.25 -16.30 4.75
CA ALA A 420 29.05 -14.86 4.59
C ALA A 420 27.56 -14.49 4.52
N PHE A 421 26.76 -15.22 3.73
CA PHE A 421 25.31 -15.00 3.68
C PHE A 421 24.64 -15.28 5.03
N ALA A 422 25.01 -16.35 5.74
CA ALA A 422 24.47 -16.61 7.07
C ALA A 422 24.85 -15.52 8.08
N GLY A 423 26.10 -15.03 8.04
CA GLY A 423 26.54 -13.88 8.82
C GLY A 423 25.75 -12.61 8.49
N LEU A 424 25.49 -12.35 7.20
CA LEU A 424 24.67 -11.23 6.75
C LEU A 424 23.21 -11.34 7.23
N PHE A 425 22.62 -12.54 7.18
CA PHE A 425 21.29 -12.77 7.75
C PHE A 425 21.28 -12.48 9.25
N LEU A 426 22.20 -13.07 10.03
CA LEU A 426 22.27 -12.84 11.48
C LEU A 426 22.48 -11.35 11.82
N LEU A 427 23.37 -10.67 11.10
CA LEU A 427 23.61 -9.24 11.28
C LEU A 427 22.35 -8.43 10.94
N SER A 428 21.71 -8.72 9.81
CA SER A 428 20.45 -8.08 9.42
C SER A 428 19.34 -8.33 10.45
N ALA A 429 19.27 -9.51 11.07
CA ALA A 429 18.31 -9.84 12.12
C ALA A 429 18.55 -8.99 13.35
N GLY A 430 19.81 -8.91 13.80
CA GLY A 430 20.20 -8.11 14.95
C GLY A 430 19.93 -6.63 14.73
N LEU A 431 20.29 -6.08 13.56
CA LEU A 431 20.03 -4.68 13.21
C LEU A 431 18.53 -4.39 13.13
N THR A 432 17.75 -5.28 12.50
CA THR A 432 16.30 -5.13 12.39
C THR A 432 15.66 -5.21 13.78
N MET A 433 16.06 -6.17 14.62
CA MET A 433 15.59 -6.29 16.00
C MET A 433 15.85 -5.01 16.80
N MET A 434 17.08 -4.49 16.79
CA MET A 434 17.43 -3.26 17.51
C MET A 434 16.62 -2.05 16.99
N ARG A 435 16.49 -1.92 15.67
CA ARG A 435 15.71 -0.85 15.05
C ARG A 435 14.23 -0.94 15.41
N THR A 436 13.63 -2.12 15.30
CA THR A 436 12.22 -2.35 15.61
C THR A 436 11.94 -2.12 17.09
N LEU A 437 12.82 -2.58 17.99
CA LEU A 437 12.71 -2.32 19.42
C LEU A 437 12.70 -0.81 19.71
N LYS A 438 13.64 -0.06 19.15
CA LYS A 438 13.70 1.41 19.31
C LYS A 438 12.44 2.07 18.74
N LEU A 439 12.05 1.71 17.53
CA LEU A 439 10.91 2.30 16.81
C LEU A 439 9.62 2.12 17.60
N GLU A 440 9.27 0.87 17.91
CA GLU A 440 8.04 0.55 18.63
C GLU A 440 8.02 1.15 20.03
N THR A 441 9.14 1.17 20.75
CA THR A 441 9.20 1.77 22.09
C THR A 441 8.85 3.26 22.03
N LEU A 442 9.41 4.01 21.08
CA LEU A 442 9.11 5.43 20.89
C LEU A 442 7.67 5.65 20.42
N THR A 443 7.20 4.88 19.44
CA THR A 443 5.83 4.98 18.93
C THR A 443 4.78 4.85 20.04
N ARG A 444 5.01 4.02 21.07
CA ARG A 444 4.06 3.82 22.16
C ARG A 444 4.04 4.95 23.19
N THR A 445 5.04 5.83 23.25
CA THR A 445 4.97 7.01 24.13
C THR A 445 3.87 7.98 23.69
N GLU A 446 3.52 7.96 22.40
CA GLU A 446 2.45 8.78 21.84
C GLU A 446 1.05 8.40 22.36
N MET A 447 0.87 7.16 22.82
CA MET A 447 -0.43 6.65 23.26
C MET A 447 -0.98 7.42 24.47
N ALA A 448 -0.13 8.10 25.23
CA ALA A 448 -0.53 8.96 26.36
C ALA A 448 -1.29 10.21 25.93
N TYR A 449 -1.13 10.66 24.67
CA TYR A 449 -1.81 11.84 24.10
C TYR A 449 -3.04 11.46 23.28
N ARG A 450 -3.29 10.17 23.10
CA ARG A 450 -4.40 9.66 22.28
C ARG A 450 -5.74 9.98 22.93
N LEU A 451 -6.64 10.59 22.17
CA LEU A 451 -8.01 10.77 22.63
C LEU A 451 -8.82 9.48 22.41
N PRO A 452 -9.59 9.02 23.41
CA PRO A 452 -10.49 7.90 23.23
C PRO A 452 -11.57 8.27 22.21
N ALA A 453 -11.98 7.31 21.39
CA ALA A 453 -13.10 7.48 20.48
C ALA A 453 -13.95 6.22 20.50
N ASP A 454 -15.27 6.42 20.57
CA ASP A 454 -16.23 5.35 20.86
C ASP A 454 -16.54 4.47 19.64
N HIS A 455 -15.77 4.57 18.55
CA HIS A 455 -16.14 3.99 17.24
C HIS A 455 -15.07 3.08 16.65
N ALA A 456 -15.40 1.79 16.60
CA ALA A 456 -14.59 0.71 16.02
C ALA A 456 -14.52 0.68 14.47
N MET A 457 -15.15 1.64 13.78
CA MET A 457 -15.35 1.57 12.31
C MET A 457 -14.65 2.67 11.50
N SER A 458 -13.91 3.59 12.13
CA SER A 458 -13.11 4.60 11.42
C SER A 458 -11.68 4.13 11.23
N TYR A 459 -11.20 4.16 9.99
CA TYR A 459 -9.82 3.80 9.66
C TYR A 459 -8.84 4.97 9.82
N LEU A 460 -9.26 6.19 9.48
CA LEU A 460 -8.44 7.40 9.49
C LEU A 460 -9.28 8.56 10.03
N ARG A 461 -8.67 9.47 10.79
CA ARG A 461 -9.28 10.71 11.30
C ARG A 461 -8.43 11.91 10.90
N SER A 462 -8.85 12.62 9.87
CA SER A 462 -8.16 13.79 9.32
C SER A 462 -8.78 15.10 9.78
N SER A 463 -7.98 16.16 9.68
CA SER A 463 -8.38 17.55 9.94
C SER A 463 -9.06 17.74 11.30
N PRO A 464 -8.49 17.24 12.42
CA PRO A 464 -9.11 17.42 13.72
C PRO A 464 -9.17 18.91 14.09
N GLN A 465 -10.33 19.37 14.58
CA GLN A 465 -10.51 20.73 15.09
C GLN A 465 -11.33 20.70 16.38
N SER A 466 -10.91 21.50 17.37
CA SER A 466 -11.61 21.67 18.64
C SER A 466 -12.25 23.06 18.66
N SER A 467 -13.58 23.13 18.81
CA SER A 467 -14.29 24.40 18.99
C SER A 467 -15.39 24.21 20.02
N ASP A 468 -15.48 25.14 20.97
CA ASP A 468 -16.48 25.16 22.05
C ASP A 468 -16.51 23.85 22.86
N GLY A 469 -15.32 23.30 23.13
CA GLY A 469 -15.14 22.05 23.87
C GLY A 469 -15.60 20.79 23.12
N LYS A 470 -15.89 20.88 21.81
CA LYS A 470 -16.28 19.75 20.97
C LYS A 470 -15.23 19.48 19.92
N LEU A 471 -14.71 18.25 19.91
CA LEU A 471 -13.82 17.77 18.87
C LEU A 471 -14.62 17.33 17.64
N ARG A 472 -14.15 17.72 16.46
CA ARG A 472 -14.63 17.26 15.14
C ARG A 472 -13.47 16.81 14.28
N TYR A 473 -13.72 15.87 13.38
CA TYR A 473 -12.76 15.39 12.40
C TYR A 473 -13.48 14.77 11.20
N ILE A 474 -12.77 14.64 10.08
CA ILE A 474 -13.21 13.82 8.96
C ILE A 474 -12.78 12.38 9.21
N ALA A 475 -13.73 11.45 9.17
CA ALA A 475 -13.48 10.03 9.38
C ALA A 475 -13.57 9.25 8.06
N MET A 476 -12.54 8.45 7.76
CA MET A 476 -12.60 7.44 6.70
C MET A 476 -13.36 6.20 7.22
N MET A 477 -14.48 5.89 6.59
CA MET A 477 -15.36 4.77 6.90
C MET A 477 -15.49 3.84 5.69
N PRO A 478 -16.02 2.61 5.83
CA PRO A 478 -16.23 1.70 4.70
C PRO A 478 -17.07 2.28 3.55
N MET A 479 -17.96 3.23 3.85
CA MET A 479 -18.86 3.85 2.87
C MET A 479 -18.32 5.16 2.25
N GLY A 480 -17.17 5.67 2.73
CA GLY A 480 -16.61 6.95 2.29
C GLY A 480 -16.12 7.80 3.46
N TYR A 481 -15.99 9.10 3.24
CA TYR A 481 -15.50 10.08 4.21
C TYR A 481 -16.66 10.92 4.76
N ARG A 482 -16.66 11.16 6.07
CA ARG A 482 -17.76 11.81 6.79
C ARG A 482 -17.25 12.74 7.86
N LEU A 483 -17.91 13.88 8.05
CA LEU A 483 -17.70 14.73 9.21
C LEU A 483 -18.32 14.10 10.46
N VAL A 484 -17.49 13.87 11.47
CA VAL A 484 -17.86 13.22 12.73
C VAL A 484 -17.50 14.10 13.91
N THR A 485 -18.37 14.13 14.92
CA THR A 485 -18.11 14.74 16.23
C THR A 485 -17.61 13.69 17.23
N GLU A 486 -17.01 14.13 18.33
CA GLU A 486 -16.42 13.24 19.36
C GLU A 486 -17.38 12.16 19.89
N ASP A 487 -18.66 12.49 20.04
CA ASP A 487 -19.73 11.57 20.44
C ASP A 487 -20.11 10.54 19.35
N GLY A 488 -19.40 10.56 18.22
CA GLY A 488 -19.62 9.65 17.11
C GLY A 488 -20.77 10.03 16.18
N THR A 489 -21.49 11.13 16.47
CA THR A 489 -22.64 11.52 15.63
C THR A 489 -22.18 12.06 14.28
N THR A 490 -22.61 11.40 13.20
CA THR A 490 -22.53 11.93 11.84
C THR A 490 -23.61 12.98 11.68
N ARG A 491 -23.22 14.22 11.42
CA ARG A 491 -24.16 15.36 11.38
C ARG A 491 -24.53 15.82 9.97
N THR A 492 -23.86 15.28 8.95
CA THR A 492 -24.24 15.46 7.54
C THR A 492 -25.20 14.36 7.11
N ARG A 493 -26.13 14.68 6.20
CA ARG A 493 -27.08 13.70 5.66
C ARG A 493 -26.30 12.63 4.90
N ASP A 494 -26.51 11.36 5.24
CA ASP A 494 -25.85 10.26 4.55
C ASP A 494 -26.39 10.14 3.12
N GLU A 495 -25.65 10.71 2.17
CA GLU A 495 -25.95 10.69 0.75
C GLU A 495 -24.90 9.83 0.05
N ALA A 496 -25.37 8.79 -0.64
CA ALA A 496 -24.50 7.85 -1.32
C ALA A 496 -23.70 8.56 -2.43
N GLY A 497 -22.38 8.34 -2.45
CA GLY A 497 -21.49 8.88 -3.48
C GLY A 497 -21.11 10.36 -3.30
N ILE A 498 -21.40 10.94 -2.14
CA ILE A 498 -20.90 12.26 -1.75
C ILE A 498 -20.04 12.07 -0.51
N ASP A 499 -18.84 12.64 -0.49
CA ASP A 499 -17.91 12.56 0.64
C ASP A 499 -17.68 13.92 1.29
N ASP A 500 -17.58 13.94 2.62
CA ASP A 500 -17.11 15.11 3.37
C ASP A 500 -15.59 14.98 3.53
N LEU A 501 -14.81 15.82 2.84
CA LEU A 501 -13.34 15.66 2.76
C LEU A 501 -12.55 16.65 3.61
N SER A 502 -13.13 17.82 3.89
CA SER A 502 -12.54 18.85 4.73
C SER A 502 -13.64 19.74 5.34
N PHE A 503 -13.30 20.47 6.40
CA PHE A 503 -14.24 21.39 7.04
C PHE A 503 -13.48 22.49 7.81
N ALA A 504 -14.21 23.55 8.15
CA ALA A 504 -13.75 24.58 9.06
C ALA A 504 -14.87 24.97 10.04
N VAL A 505 -14.47 25.42 11.23
CA VAL A 505 -15.40 25.83 12.29
C VAL A 505 -15.13 27.27 12.71
N ASN A 506 -16.19 28.06 12.84
CA ASN A 506 -16.16 29.37 13.49
C ASN A 506 -17.39 29.51 14.39
N GLY A 507 -17.22 29.19 15.68
CA GLY A 507 -18.33 29.07 16.62
C GLY A 507 -19.35 28.03 16.14
N ASN A 508 -20.58 28.48 15.87
CA ASN A 508 -21.66 27.63 15.37
C ASN A 508 -21.72 27.52 13.83
N ASP A 509 -20.99 28.33 13.06
CA ASP A 509 -20.94 28.20 11.60
C ASP A 509 -19.88 27.16 11.22
N VAL A 510 -20.32 26.09 10.56
CA VAL A 510 -19.46 24.97 10.13
C VAL A 510 -19.58 24.84 8.63
N TRP A 511 -18.48 25.11 7.93
CA TRP A 511 -18.39 24.93 6.49
C TRP A 511 -17.78 23.56 6.19
N VAL A 512 -18.43 22.81 5.31
CA VAL A 512 -18.02 21.45 4.95
C VAL A 512 -17.80 21.40 3.45
N GLU A 513 -16.64 20.89 3.03
CA GLU A 513 -16.42 20.48 1.65
C GLU A 513 -17.15 19.17 1.40
N ARG A 514 -18.07 19.19 0.43
CA ARG A 514 -18.73 17.99 -0.11
C ARG A 514 -18.22 17.73 -1.52
N ALA A 515 -17.48 16.65 -1.69
CA ALA A 515 -17.00 16.20 -2.99
C ALA A 515 -18.07 15.35 -3.67
N GLN A 516 -18.37 15.70 -4.92
CA GLN A 516 -19.35 15.02 -5.74
C GLN A 516 -18.88 15.00 -7.20
N ALA A 517 -19.61 14.30 -8.07
CA ALA A 517 -19.29 14.23 -9.49
C ALA A 517 -19.05 15.63 -10.08
N ARG A 518 -17.91 15.78 -10.76
CA ARG A 518 -17.41 16.98 -11.46
C ARG A 518 -16.90 18.15 -10.62
N GLN A 519 -17.28 18.29 -9.35
CA GLN A 519 -16.79 19.41 -8.51
C GLN A 519 -16.94 19.15 -7.00
N SER A 520 -16.06 19.74 -6.20
CA SER A 520 -16.30 19.97 -4.77
C SER A 520 -17.14 21.23 -4.57
N VAL A 521 -18.03 21.19 -3.59
CA VAL A 521 -18.82 22.35 -3.15
C VAL A 521 -18.64 22.57 -1.66
N ILE A 522 -18.61 23.82 -1.23
CA ILE A 522 -18.65 24.16 0.20
C ILE A 522 -20.10 24.47 0.57
N VAL A 523 -20.59 23.83 1.62
CA VAL A 523 -21.93 24.04 2.19
C VAL A 523 -21.84 24.41 3.67
N ARG A 524 -22.92 24.97 4.23
CA ARG A 524 -23.04 25.01 5.69
C ARG A 524 -23.54 23.66 6.19
N GLN A 525 -23.04 23.19 7.31
CA GLN A 525 -23.54 21.96 7.92
C GLN A 525 -25.07 22.00 8.18
N SER A 526 -25.60 23.17 8.53
CA SER A 526 -27.04 23.39 8.78
C SER A 526 -27.88 23.57 7.51
N ASP A 527 -27.25 23.87 6.37
CA ASP A 527 -27.93 24.15 5.09
C ASP A 527 -27.09 23.62 3.93
N VAL A 528 -27.59 22.54 3.31
CA VAL A 528 -26.90 21.82 2.23
C VAL A 528 -26.86 22.57 0.90
N ARG A 529 -27.42 23.78 0.81
CA ARG A 529 -27.29 24.62 -0.38
C ARG A 529 -25.82 25.03 -0.59
N PRO A 530 -25.29 24.91 -1.82
CA PRO A 530 -23.92 25.34 -2.12
C PRO A 530 -23.71 26.82 -1.78
N LEU A 531 -22.74 27.09 -0.91
CA LEU A 531 -22.23 28.44 -0.65
C LEU A 531 -21.21 28.84 -1.72
N VAL A 532 -20.29 27.93 -2.04
CA VAL A 532 -19.21 28.14 -3.02
C VAL A 532 -19.07 26.87 -3.84
N THR A 533 -19.07 27.01 -5.16
CA THR A 533 -18.87 25.89 -6.09
C THR A 533 -17.43 25.84 -6.59
N GLY A 534 -16.93 24.64 -6.88
CA GLY A 534 -15.56 24.43 -7.34
C GLY A 534 -14.51 24.82 -6.29
N ALA A 535 -14.79 24.56 -5.02
CA ALA A 535 -13.93 24.95 -3.90
C ALA A 535 -13.83 23.83 -2.85
N HIS A 536 -12.72 23.78 -2.13
CA HIS A 536 -12.40 22.79 -1.10
C HIS A 536 -11.52 23.39 0.00
N ASP A 537 -11.23 22.60 1.03
CA ASP A 537 -10.36 22.97 2.16
C ASP A 537 -10.65 24.37 2.72
N PRO A 538 -11.88 24.63 3.21
CA PRO A 538 -12.23 25.92 3.80
C PRO A 538 -11.39 26.19 5.06
N ALA A 539 -11.17 27.47 5.36
CA ALA A 539 -10.63 27.94 6.64
C ALA A 539 -11.25 29.28 7.04
N PHE A 540 -11.30 29.56 8.34
CA PHE A 540 -11.92 30.77 8.89
C PHE A 540 -10.93 31.70 9.58
N SER A 541 -11.23 32.98 9.50
CA SER A 541 -10.76 34.03 10.40
C SER A 541 -11.94 34.57 11.21
N THR A 542 -11.73 34.84 12.48
CA THR A 542 -12.73 35.49 13.35
C THR A 542 -13.00 36.94 12.93
N THR A 543 -12.07 37.59 12.22
CA THR A 543 -12.13 39.02 11.86
C THR A 543 -12.21 39.30 10.36
N SER A 544 -11.74 38.39 9.51
CA SER A 544 -11.51 38.63 8.07
C SER A 544 -12.33 37.73 7.13
N GLY A 545 -13.27 36.95 7.67
CA GLY A 545 -14.14 36.06 6.90
C GLY A 545 -13.53 34.69 6.65
N ALA A 546 -13.91 34.05 5.54
CA ALA A 546 -13.49 32.69 5.20
C ALA A 546 -12.62 32.67 3.93
N VAL A 547 -11.69 31.72 3.88
CA VAL A 547 -10.93 31.37 2.68
C VAL A 547 -11.23 29.93 2.28
N TYR A 548 -10.88 29.59 1.03
CA TYR A 548 -10.96 28.24 0.50
C TYR A 548 -9.94 28.06 -0.62
N LEU A 549 -9.64 26.82 -0.96
CA LEU A 549 -8.82 26.49 -2.10
C LEU A 549 -9.68 26.28 -3.36
N ARG A 550 -9.12 26.65 -4.50
CA ARG A 550 -9.60 26.24 -5.82
C ARG A 550 -8.46 25.57 -6.56
N ASP A 551 -8.71 24.36 -7.04
CA ASP A 551 -7.75 23.58 -7.79
C ASP A 551 -8.02 23.67 -9.30
N HIS A 552 -6.94 23.77 -10.08
CA HIS A 552 -6.96 23.52 -11.51
C HIS A 552 -5.89 22.47 -11.84
N LEU A 553 -6.31 21.29 -12.34
CA LEU A 553 -5.41 20.18 -12.67
C LEU A 553 -4.44 19.81 -11.53
N GLY A 554 -4.95 19.78 -10.29
CA GLY A 554 -4.15 19.45 -9.10
C GLY A 554 -3.28 20.58 -8.56
N CYS A 555 -3.33 21.77 -9.18
CA CYS A 555 -2.67 22.98 -8.70
C CYS A 555 -3.65 23.88 -7.95
N GLY A 556 -3.47 24.00 -6.64
CA GLY A 556 -4.33 24.77 -5.76
C GLY A 556 -3.94 26.23 -5.63
N GLN A 557 -4.95 27.10 -5.49
CA GLN A 557 -4.78 28.52 -5.16
C GLN A 557 -5.68 28.90 -3.99
N LEU A 558 -5.21 29.81 -3.14
CA LEU A 558 -5.99 30.31 -2.01
C LEU A 558 -6.87 31.48 -2.43
N TRP A 559 -8.16 31.40 -2.13
CA TRP A 559 -9.16 32.42 -2.44
C TRP A 559 -9.83 32.91 -1.17
N LEU A 560 -10.06 34.22 -1.10
CA LEU A 560 -10.90 34.81 -0.09
C LEU A 560 -12.36 34.83 -0.55
N ALA A 561 -13.29 34.50 0.34
CA ALA A 561 -14.71 34.57 0.04
C ALA A 561 -15.13 35.97 -0.44
N GLY A 562 -15.79 36.04 -1.60
CA GLY A 562 -16.21 37.28 -2.25
C GLY A 562 -15.12 38.00 -3.04
N SER A 563 -13.87 37.51 -3.07
CA SER A 563 -12.79 38.08 -3.90
C SER A 563 -12.90 37.62 -5.36
N SER A 564 -12.52 38.49 -6.29
CA SER A 564 -12.39 38.18 -7.73
C SER A 564 -10.99 37.68 -8.13
N GLN A 565 -10.01 37.76 -7.23
CA GLN A 565 -8.62 37.35 -7.46
C GLN A 565 -8.11 36.44 -6.33
N PRO A 566 -7.19 35.51 -6.61
CA PRO A 566 -6.57 34.69 -5.59
C PRO A 566 -5.65 35.53 -4.68
N LEU A 567 -5.44 35.05 -3.45
CA LEU A 567 -4.51 35.63 -2.48
C LEU A 567 -3.06 35.20 -2.73
N THR A 568 -2.86 34.11 -3.47
CA THR A 568 -1.56 33.47 -3.73
C THR A 568 -1.22 33.51 -5.22
N PRO A 569 0.06 33.61 -5.59
CA PRO A 569 0.49 33.61 -6.99
C PRO A 569 0.29 32.24 -7.65
N ASP A 570 0.06 32.24 -8.97
CA ASP A 570 -0.15 31.03 -9.79
C ASP A 570 1.07 30.10 -9.82
N SER A 571 2.27 30.58 -9.49
CA SER A 571 3.48 29.77 -9.43
C SER A 571 3.53 28.80 -8.25
N LEU A 572 2.67 29.01 -7.24
CA LEU A 572 2.60 28.16 -6.06
C LEU A 572 1.42 27.21 -6.15
N ASN A 573 1.69 25.91 -6.08
CA ASN A 573 0.66 24.90 -5.88
C ASN A 573 0.36 24.80 -4.37
N ILE A 574 -0.74 25.39 -3.92
CA ILE A 574 -1.15 25.43 -2.52
C ILE A 574 -1.78 24.11 -2.09
N TYR A 575 -1.29 23.52 -1.00
CA TYR A 575 -1.79 22.24 -0.47
C TYR A 575 -2.74 22.41 0.70
N GLU A 576 -2.37 23.26 1.67
CA GLU A 576 -3.14 23.61 2.86
C GLU A 576 -2.95 25.08 3.22
N ALA A 577 -3.91 25.67 3.94
CA ALA A 577 -3.84 27.05 4.42
C ALA A 577 -4.29 27.17 5.87
N ALA A 578 -3.59 28.01 6.64
CA ALA A 578 -4.01 28.52 7.94
C ALA A 578 -4.27 30.01 7.83
N PHE A 579 -5.52 30.41 8.04
CA PHE A 579 -5.96 31.78 7.86
C PHE A 579 -6.31 32.41 9.20
N HIS A 580 -5.52 33.38 9.66
CA HIS A 580 -5.83 34.15 10.87
C HIS A 580 -6.49 35.48 10.53
N SER A 581 -5.98 36.18 9.52
CA SER A 581 -6.55 37.39 8.93
C SER A 581 -6.02 37.60 7.49
N ARG A 582 -6.50 38.64 6.79
CA ARG A 582 -5.95 38.99 5.45
C ARG A 582 -4.44 39.29 5.49
N ASP A 583 -3.97 39.81 6.62
CA ASP A 583 -2.57 40.22 6.80
C ASP A 583 -1.76 39.18 7.58
N LEU A 584 -2.39 38.12 8.09
CA LEU A 584 -1.73 37.02 8.76
C LEU A 584 -2.30 35.67 8.29
N TYR A 585 -1.59 35.03 7.39
CA TYR A 585 -1.92 33.67 6.97
C TYR A 585 -0.67 32.90 6.55
N ALA A 586 -0.73 31.59 6.70
CA ALA A 586 0.32 30.68 6.26
C ALA A 586 -0.25 29.65 5.29
N VAL A 587 0.55 29.24 4.32
CA VAL A 587 0.20 28.17 3.37
C VAL A 587 1.35 27.18 3.27
N SER A 588 1.02 25.91 3.10
CA SER A 588 1.97 24.93 2.57
C SER A 588 1.81 24.90 1.05
N ALA A 589 2.93 24.94 0.34
CA ALA A 589 2.90 24.94 -1.12
C ALA A 589 4.16 24.33 -1.73
N SER A 590 4.00 23.81 -2.94
CA SER A 590 5.13 23.46 -3.81
C SER A 590 5.37 24.56 -4.83
N LEU A 591 6.64 24.90 -5.05
CA LEU A 591 7.08 25.78 -6.13
C LEU A 591 7.71 24.91 -7.23
N ASN A 592 7.17 24.97 -8.44
CA ASN A 592 7.65 24.23 -9.62
C ASN A 592 7.86 22.72 -9.39
N GLY A 593 6.96 22.08 -8.63
CA GLY A 593 7.07 20.65 -8.30
C GLY A 593 8.23 20.33 -7.36
N GLY A 594 8.71 21.28 -6.58
CA GLY A 594 9.65 21.07 -5.47
C GLY A 594 9.00 20.42 -4.24
N ALA A 595 9.81 20.10 -3.23
CA ALA A 595 9.29 19.64 -1.95
C ALA A 595 8.38 20.71 -1.31
N PRO A 596 7.32 20.33 -0.58
CA PRO A 596 6.42 21.29 0.05
C PRO A 596 7.16 22.14 1.09
N ALA A 597 6.93 23.44 1.04
CA ALA A 597 7.47 24.41 1.99
C ALA A 597 6.35 25.29 2.56
N LEU A 598 6.61 25.90 3.71
CA LEU A 598 5.70 26.89 4.29
C LEU A 598 5.99 28.29 3.77
N TYR A 599 4.92 29.01 3.46
CA TYR A 599 4.95 30.43 3.13
C TYR A 599 4.08 31.17 4.13
N LEU A 600 4.55 32.33 4.60
CA LEU A 600 3.87 33.16 5.58
C LEU A 600 3.70 34.57 5.03
N ARG A 601 2.48 35.09 5.18
CA ARG A 601 2.19 36.52 5.10
C ARG A 601 2.02 37.04 6.52
N SER A 602 2.68 38.14 6.84
CA SER A 602 2.56 38.82 8.13
C SER A 602 2.53 40.34 7.90
N ALA A 603 1.49 41.00 8.42
CA ALA A 603 1.18 42.39 8.13
C ALA A 603 1.08 42.65 6.60
N ASP A 604 1.50 43.83 6.15
CA ASP A 604 1.52 44.22 4.74
C ASP A 604 2.66 43.59 3.92
N SER A 605 3.38 42.61 4.48
CA SER A 605 4.47 41.96 3.75
C SER A 605 3.94 41.11 2.60
N ALA A 606 4.74 40.98 1.55
CA ALA A 606 4.52 39.93 0.56
C ALA A 606 4.58 38.54 1.23
N LEU A 607 3.91 37.56 0.61
CA LEU A 607 4.00 36.15 1.00
C LEU A 607 5.44 35.66 0.83
N LYS A 608 6.07 35.16 1.90
CA LYS A 608 7.48 34.74 1.90
C LYS A 608 7.65 33.30 2.35
N MET A 609 8.56 32.58 1.70
CA MET A 609 8.96 31.23 2.12
C MET A 609 9.68 31.28 3.47
N LEU A 610 9.31 30.38 4.38
CA LEU A 610 9.98 30.19 5.67
C LEU A 610 11.15 29.21 5.52
N PRO A 611 12.34 29.50 6.10
CA PRO A 611 13.51 28.63 6.01
C PRO A 611 13.43 27.46 7.03
N VAL A 612 12.34 26.69 7.00
CA VAL A 612 12.07 25.59 7.92
C VAL A 612 12.23 24.21 7.28
N GLY A 613 12.67 24.15 6.02
CA GLY A 613 12.80 22.92 5.25
C GLY A 613 11.45 22.40 4.73
N GLU A 614 11.39 21.10 4.45
CA GLU A 614 10.19 20.43 3.96
C GLU A 614 9.13 20.39 5.06
N ALA A 615 8.01 21.10 4.85
CA ALA A 615 7.03 21.36 5.89
C ALA A 615 5.61 21.57 5.33
N ARG A 616 4.60 21.11 6.10
CA ARG A 616 3.19 21.08 5.74
C ARG A 616 2.27 21.35 6.92
N TYR A 617 0.97 21.41 6.64
CA TYR A 617 -0.09 21.53 7.63
C TYR A 617 0.12 22.71 8.60
N PRO A 618 0.25 23.96 8.10
CA PRO A 618 0.37 25.11 8.98
C PRO A 618 -0.91 25.27 9.82
N ALA A 619 -0.77 25.79 11.04
CA ALA A 619 -1.86 26.20 11.91
C ALA A 619 -1.42 27.37 12.79
N ILE A 620 -2.09 28.51 12.66
CA ILE A 620 -1.80 29.72 13.43
C ILE A 620 -2.65 29.71 14.70
N SER A 621 -2.04 30.05 15.85
CA SER A 621 -2.76 30.13 17.12
C SER A 621 -3.83 31.23 17.09
N PRO A 622 -4.94 31.11 17.86
CA PRO A 622 -5.96 32.14 17.93
C PRO A 622 -5.41 33.52 18.34
N ASP A 623 -4.42 33.54 19.24
CA ASP A 623 -3.74 34.76 19.66
C ASP A 623 -2.75 35.34 18.62
N GLY A 624 -2.54 34.66 17.49
CA GLY A 624 -1.68 35.09 16.39
C GLY A 624 -0.18 35.08 16.69
N LYS A 625 0.25 34.50 17.81
CA LYS A 625 1.67 34.50 18.24
C LYS A 625 2.45 33.29 17.77
N TRP A 626 1.78 32.18 17.51
CA TRP A 626 2.41 30.90 17.23
C TRP A 626 1.95 30.31 15.91
N LEU A 627 2.89 29.65 15.22
CA LEU A 627 2.63 28.80 14.07
C LEU A 627 3.04 27.37 14.42
N ALA A 628 2.06 26.49 14.57
CA ALA A 628 2.28 25.04 14.59
C ALA A 628 2.32 24.51 13.16
N TYR A 629 3.15 23.51 12.90
CA TYR A 629 3.28 22.88 11.59
C TYR A 629 3.90 21.49 11.71
N SER A 630 3.84 20.73 10.62
CA SER A 630 4.53 19.44 10.51
C SER A 630 5.75 19.57 9.62
N ARG A 631 6.91 19.12 10.10
CA ARG A 631 8.18 19.11 9.34
C ARG A 631 8.58 17.68 9.04
N PHE A 632 9.03 17.44 7.81
CA PHE A 632 9.49 16.11 7.40
C PHE A 632 10.97 15.91 7.77
N GLU A 633 11.23 14.99 8.69
CA GLU A 633 12.57 14.65 9.18
C GLU A 633 12.67 13.14 9.40
N ASP A 634 13.79 12.52 9.00
CA ASP A 634 14.06 11.09 9.18
C ASP A 634 12.96 10.13 8.66
N GLY A 635 12.21 10.56 7.65
CA GLY A 635 11.15 9.76 7.02
C GLY A 635 9.76 9.92 7.66
N PHE A 636 9.59 10.84 8.61
CA PHE A 636 8.34 11.06 9.32
C PHE A 636 8.01 12.55 9.47
N TRP A 637 6.72 12.87 9.45
CA TRP A 637 6.21 14.20 9.77
C TRP A 637 6.16 14.40 11.28
N ASN A 638 6.91 15.36 11.81
CA ASN A 638 6.95 15.69 13.23
C ASN A 638 6.37 17.09 13.49
N LEU A 639 5.79 17.31 14.65
CA LEU A 639 5.23 18.60 15.05
C LEU A 639 6.34 19.57 15.45
N TRP A 640 6.20 20.79 14.96
CA TRP A 640 7.06 21.92 15.25
C TRP A 640 6.23 23.16 15.57
N LEU A 641 6.83 24.05 16.36
CA LEU A 641 6.26 25.31 16.77
C LEU A 641 7.21 26.43 16.36
N ARG A 642 6.66 27.53 15.84
CA ARG A 642 7.40 28.75 15.52
C ARG A 642 6.75 29.94 16.22
N ASP A 643 7.57 30.73 16.91
CA ASP A 643 7.19 32.06 17.38
C ASP A 643 7.15 33.00 16.17
N LEU A 644 5.99 33.62 15.92
CA LEU A 644 5.79 34.50 14.78
C LEU A 644 6.49 35.86 14.93
N SER A 645 6.82 36.27 16.16
CA SER A 645 7.53 37.52 16.45
C SER A 645 9.04 37.40 16.31
N SER A 646 9.64 36.40 16.95
CA SER A 646 11.10 36.19 16.94
C SER A 646 11.57 35.32 15.79
N GLY A 647 10.68 34.49 15.23
CA GLY A 647 11.03 33.47 14.25
C GLY A 647 11.74 32.26 14.83
N ALA A 648 11.86 32.15 16.16
CA ALA A 648 12.42 30.98 16.82
C ALA A 648 11.56 29.75 16.57
N THR A 649 12.19 28.59 16.36
CA THR A 649 11.51 27.32 16.13
C THR A 649 11.85 26.31 17.22
N GLN A 650 10.88 25.48 17.58
CA GLN A 650 11.00 24.43 18.57
C GLN A 650 10.37 23.13 18.04
N ARG A 651 11.07 22.02 18.22
CA ARG A 651 10.54 20.69 17.95
C ARG A 651 9.65 20.23 19.09
N ILE A 652 8.45 19.73 18.77
CA ILE A 652 7.46 19.25 19.74
C ILE A 652 7.46 17.72 19.82
N THR A 653 7.58 17.04 18.69
CA THR A 653 7.67 15.58 18.62
C THR A 653 8.94 15.11 17.91
N GLU A 654 9.44 13.95 18.33
CA GLU A 654 10.54 13.23 17.72
C GLU A 654 10.19 11.73 17.72
N LEU A 655 9.24 11.37 16.87
CA LEU A 655 8.65 10.04 16.85
C LEU A 655 8.78 9.39 15.47
N PRO A 656 8.94 8.06 15.41
CA PRO A 656 9.07 7.34 14.15
C PRO A 656 7.70 6.99 13.55
N CYS A 657 6.84 7.99 13.48
CA CYS A 657 5.48 7.97 12.94
C CYS A 657 5.07 9.42 12.66
N ASN A 658 4.02 9.62 11.88
CA ASN A 658 3.56 10.95 11.48
C ASN A 658 2.66 11.57 12.56
N GLN A 659 2.93 12.84 12.86
CA GLN A 659 2.02 13.75 13.56
C GLN A 659 1.75 14.95 12.63
N ILE A 660 0.52 15.00 12.11
CA ILE A 660 0.11 15.88 11.02
C ILE A 660 -1.18 16.62 11.35
N GLN A 661 -1.51 17.62 10.53
CA GLN A 661 -2.77 18.38 10.63
C GLN A 661 -3.02 18.94 12.04
N PRO A 662 -2.07 19.71 12.63
CA PRO A 662 -2.31 20.36 13.91
C PRO A 662 -3.44 21.39 13.77
N SER A 663 -4.21 21.55 14.84
CA SER A 663 -5.22 22.61 14.98
C SER A 663 -5.21 23.09 16.42
N TRP A 664 -5.26 24.40 16.59
CA TRP A 664 -5.22 25.03 17.90
C TRP A 664 -6.57 25.00 18.58
N GLU A 665 -6.54 24.83 19.89
CA GLU A 665 -7.69 25.16 20.73
C GLU A 665 -7.75 26.66 20.99
N GLN A 666 -8.93 27.15 21.41
CA GLN A 666 -9.19 28.57 21.66
C GLN A 666 -8.23 29.19 22.71
N ASP A 667 -7.64 28.38 23.57
CA ASP A 667 -6.73 28.82 24.63
C ASP A 667 -5.31 29.18 24.13
N SER A 668 -4.99 28.93 22.86
CA SER A 668 -3.65 29.14 22.27
C SER A 668 -2.52 28.40 23.00
N ARG A 669 -2.84 27.32 23.75
CA ARG A 669 -1.86 26.50 24.47
C ARG A 669 -1.91 25.03 24.08
N HIS A 670 -3.10 24.54 23.76
CA HIS A 670 -3.30 23.16 23.34
C HIS A 670 -3.47 23.07 21.82
N ILE A 671 -3.02 21.95 21.28
CA ILE A 671 -3.34 21.54 19.92
C ILE A 671 -3.96 20.14 19.91
N VAL A 672 -4.86 19.93 18.96
CA VAL A 672 -5.29 18.61 18.51
C VAL A 672 -4.62 18.32 17.17
N TYR A 673 -4.27 17.06 16.91
CA TYR A 673 -3.57 16.68 15.69
C TYR A 673 -3.82 15.22 15.34
N GLY A 674 -3.61 14.87 14.07
CA GLY A 674 -3.66 13.50 13.57
C GLY A 674 -2.34 12.78 13.80
N SER A 675 -2.36 11.59 14.37
CA SER A 675 -1.17 10.77 14.61
C SER A 675 -1.39 9.33 14.15
N ASP A 676 -0.51 8.84 13.28
CA ASP A 676 -0.55 7.46 12.76
C ASP A 676 0.33 6.47 13.57
N CYS A 677 0.86 6.93 14.71
CA CYS A 677 1.66 6.10 15.61
C CYS A 677 0.90 4.83 16.03
N GLY A 678 1.53 3.67 15.84
CA GLY A 678 0.99 2.36 16.18
C GLY A 678 -0.08 1.83 15.21
N ARG A 679 -0.36 2.59 14.13
CA ARG A 679 -1.29 2.28 13.04
C ARG A 679 -0.53 2.17 11.70
N ALA A 680 -1.27 2.27 10.60
CA ALA A 680 -0.70 2.30 9.26
C ALA A 680 -0.39 3.74 8.81
N LEU A 681 0.54 3.90 7.87
CA LEU A 681 0.92 5.17 7.26
C LEU A 681 -0.30 6.01 6.87
N TRP A 682 -0.42 7.19 7.47
CA TRP A 682 -1.52 8.15 7.33
C TRP A 682 -2.87 7.74 7.92
N PHE A 683 -3.02 6.53 8.49
CA PHE A 683 -4.24 6.12 9.20
C PHE A 683 -4.23 6.73 10.61
N THR A 684 -4.46 8.05 10.66
CA THR A 684 -4.36 8.84 11.88
C THR A 684 -5.49 8.53 12.85
N ALA A 685 -5.17 8.59 14.14
CA ALA A 685 -6.13 8.88 15.19
C ALA A 685 -5.86 10.27 15.77
N VAL A 686 -6.84 10.82 16.48
CA VAL A 686 -6.71 12.15 17.09
C VAL A 686 -5.94 12.07 18.40
N SER A 687 -5.01 13.01 18.57
CA SER A 687 -4.25 13.18 19.81
C SER A 687 -4.32 14.65 20.24
N ARG A 688 -4.18 14.92 21.54
CA ARG A 688 -4.22 16.26 22.13
C ARG A 688 -3.00 16.49 23.00
N ARG A 689 -2.35 17.64 22.84
CA ARG A 689 -1.15 17.99 23.60
C ARG A 689 -1.10 19.48 23.92
N GLN A 690 -0.70 19.80 25.15
CA GLN A 690 -0.30 21.14 25.52
C GLN A 690 1.11 21.41 24.98
N ILE A 691 1.27 22.46 24.18
CA ILE A 691 2.55 22.79 23.52
C ILE A 691 3.09 24.16 23.90
N VAL A 692 2.25 25.02 24.50
CA VAL A 692 2.68 26.28 25.13
C VAL A 692 2.38 26.21 26.64
N PRO A 693 3.34 26.56 27.52
CA PRO A 693 3.16 26.56 28.97
C PRO A 693 1.97 27.39 29.48
#